data_AF-A0A0F9R767-F1
#
_entry.id   AF-A0A0F9R767-F1
#
_cell.length_a   1.000
_cell.length_b   1.000
_cell.length_c   1.000
_cell.angle_alpha   90.00
_cell.angle_beta   90.00
_cell.angle_gamma   90.00
#
_symmetry.space_group_name_H-M   'P 1'
#
loop_
_entity.id
_entity.type
_entity.pdbx_description
1 polymer ?
#
loop_
_entity_poly.entity_id
_entity_poly.type
_entity_poly.pdbx_seq_one_letter_code
_entity_poly.pdbx_strand_id
1 'polypeptide(L)'
;MLKTKKKVSQTNLMIKALLDILPANYLIKQGFPAIIQNDQIIMRSVFGLNFFLSSWIEEESDYKLIISEISKFLENYKDYIDYTRYILKFIHDKGRIPEKDEAWELNIPIDEMDLVLDLINVNIKEEVFSKLNLVEKKYFDELSKPIILSKNKLEEFKLEDLTTNYGLDLINAKILPLFINDILNIDNLNNEIEKYLNLSELTDKHLSRLNKLGTKITKLNLSKEKELSLLDLARKIKASIMETGESLYFLNNTEKFIVKEFSKKKAERLSEKLTEALRYCIRNNEELNLNMLITQFNLDLITANEVIILYGKKFSLPERLSKQETKKLDLTSKSVIKYIKEINEKPTIEDLIINLNLNIRDATIIITFINKMSVEALEEDFERYSEKELLEIDNLSCDILTLYKDAKTDRDLINLAHQVEAGIYSIKRALLYISWIENTINDQYIYTLSDQEKKILDGKISSALKYIVENELELEFQLLIEEVGFNFKDSNLIIRRYNQIISNEINIDTFTERKKTKIEALARKIYKTKKSGEINSYEPEEILSLNIESSSLEELWEAIVYLKVKVLNVLVTESRIIKTEIGKIRSEGNVQLKERHGTKISKREAIQLSKGSIKLQDANLKFKTSAEKVQLKRGMDFVGGLIRYKVAIKNKTDMLINNLEVSLQMTAEHMRIVDIKPRVYKKGDRAKIPSMSPKQSESVDFYLEPMICGSIPVAPITTYIDAFGNPQMTSKERLMVISKCPPIINPGEENIAKVKNIYESNDIIRSFRTFELEHDPSKTFILIMEAIGAWAGKTVSKPIYESQEPFTAEVYYYILNQIADPNLGHQEQIIIKIRVDEEKNIAFLNIGAETNPTVNGVLTHIWQLANERFGEAFGYEFMSLHCPECGGSVDNIGK
;
A
#
# COMPACT_ATOMS: atom_id res chain seq x y z
N MET A 1 -10.16 -30.43 47.60
CA MET A 1 -9.15 -30.64 46.54
C MET A 1 -7.97 -31.56 46.92
N LEU A 2 -7.42 -31.52 48.14
CA LEU A 2 -6.27 -32.37 48.52
C LEU A 2 -6.61 -33.87 48.76
N LYS A 3 -7.83 -34.21 49.17
CA LYS A 3 -8.27 -35.62 49.32
C LYS A 3 -8.62 -36.31 47.99
N THR A 4 -9.15 -35.58 47.02
CA THR A 4 -9.45 -36.08 45.67
C THR A 4 -8.19 -36.34 44.84
N LYS A 5 -7.16 -35.47 44.94
CA LYS A 5 -5.85 -35.74 44.32
C LYS A 5 -5.15 -36.98 44.87
N LYS A 6 -5.38 -37.34 46.14
CA LYS A 6 -4.77 -38.51 46.79
C LYS A 6 -5.42 -39.83 46.34
N LYS A 7 -6.72 -39.82 46.05
CA LYS A 7 -7.48 -41.00 45.57
C LYS A 7 -7.18 -41.32 44.09
N VAL A 8 -7.17 -40.30 43.22
CA VAL A 8 -6.78 -40.44 41.79
C VAL A 8 -5.32 -40.87 41.62
N SER A 9 -4.43 -40.41 42.52
CA SER A 9 -3.05 -40.90 42.59
C SER A 9 -2.96 -42.38 42.98
N GLN A 10 -3.89 -42.90 43.79
CA GLN A 10 -3.90 -44.29 44.23
C GLN A 10 -4.51 -45.23 43.18
N THR A 11 -5.56 -44.84 42.45
CA THR A 11 -6.13 -45.64 41.35
C THR A 11 -5.15 -45.80 40.19
N ASN A 12 -4.46 -44.71 39.80
CA ASN A 12 -3.38 -44.76 38.81
C ASN A 12 -2.19 -45.59 39.31
N LEU A 13 -1.85 -45.54 40.60
CA LEU A 13 -0.85 -46.42 41.21
C LEU A 13 -1.32 -47.86 41.29
N MET A 14 -2.62 -48.15 41.38
CA MET A 14 -3.17 -49.50 41.41
C MET A 14 -3.21 -50.14 40.03
N ILE A 15 -3.66 -49.43 38.99
CA ILE A 15 -3.57 -49.94 37.61
C ILE A 15 -2.12 -50.07 37.21
N LYS A 16 -1.26 -49.10 37.57
CA LYS A 16 0.18 -49.23 37.41
C LYS A 16 0.74 -50.41 38.22
N ALA A 17 0.32 -50.62 39.47
CA ALA A 17 0.72 -51.79 40.25
C ALA A 17 0.22 -53.11 39.66
N LEU A 18 -0.99 -53.15 39.11
CA LEU A 18 -1.57 -54.33 38.47
C LEU A 18 -0.83 -54.66 37.16
N LEU A 19 -0.42 -53.63 36.41
CA LEU A 19 0.47 -53.73 35.25
C LEU A 19 1.95 -53.99 35.63
N ASP A 20 2.40 -53.59 36.83
CA ASP A 20 3.75 -53.83 37.37
C ASP A 20 3.91 -55.24 37.97
N ILE A 21 2.81 -55.83 38.48
CA ILE A 21 2.77 -57.20 39.04
C ILE A 21 2.65 -58.24 37.92
N LEU A 22 1.92 -57.90 36.86
CA LEU A 22 1.88 -58.74 35.66
C LEU A 22 3.25 -58.65 34.94
N PRO A 23 3.88 -59.79 34.56
CA PRO A 23 5.08 -59.74 33.74
C PRO A 23 4.89 -58.82 32.54
N ALA A 24 5.90 -58.03 32.20
CA ALA A 24 5.87 -57.05 31.10
C ALA A 24 5.27 -57.59 29.78
N ASN A 25 5.39 -58.91 29.54
CA ASN A 25 4.84 -59.61 28.38
C ASN A 25 3.66 -60.55 28.69
N TYR A 26 3.07 -60.53 29.88
CA TYR A 26 1.98 -61.43 30.28
C TYR A 26 0.76 -61.28 29.36
N LEU A 27 0.32 -60.04 29.14
CA LEU A 27 -0.79 -59.75 28.24
C LEU A 27 -0.46 -60.20 26.80
N ILE A 28 0.78 -59.98 26.34
CA ILE A 28 1.27 -60.48 25.04
C ILE A 28 1.26 -62.02 24.98
N LYS A 29 1.67 -62.70 26.07
CA LYS A 29 1.69 -64.16 26.19
C LYS A 29 0.28 -64.77 26.20
N GLN A 30 -0.70 -64.06 26.74
CA GLN A 30 -2.11 -64.44 26.69
C GLN A 30 -2.77 -64.05 25.33
N GLY A 31 -1.98 -63.60 24.36
CA GLY A 31 -2.46 -63.28 23.01
C GLY A 31 -3.11 -61.92 22.87
N PHE A 32 -3.04 -61.04 23.89
CA PHE A 32 -3.48 -59.66 23.79
C PHE A 32 -2.45 -58.82 23.04
N PRO A 33 -2.84 -58.14 21.95
CA PRO A 33 -1.98 -57.16 21.30
C PRO A 33 -1.69 -56.03 22.28
N ALA A 34 -0.49 -56.00 22.86
CA ALA A 34 -0.01 -54.93 23.74
C ALA A 34 1.41 -54.53 23.33
N ILE A 35 1.76 -53.26 23.51
CA ILE A 35 3.13 -52.75 23.39
C ILE A 35 3.54 -52.11 24.71
N ILE A 36 4.84 -52.17 25.02
CA ILE A 36 5.41 -51.48 26.17
C ILE A 36 6.05 -50.20 25.66
N GLN A 37 5.62 -49.04 26.16
CA GLN A 37 6.20 -47.75 25.83
C GLN A 37 6.34 -46.93 27.12
N ASN A 38 7.55 -46.44 27.42
CA ASN A 38 7.86 -45.67 28.63
C ASN A 38 7.41 -46.34 29.95
N ASP A 39 7.71 -47.64 30.12
CA ASP A 39 7.29 -48.44 31.29
C ASP A 39 5.77 -48.53 31.50
N GLN A 40 4.97 -48.29 30.46
CA GLN A 40 3.52 -48.48 30.46
C GLN A 40 3.14 -49.56 29.45
N ILE A 41 2.29 -50.50 29.87
CA ILE A 41 1.67 -51.48 28.97
C ILE A 41 0.48 -50.80 28.27
N ILE A 42 0.60 -50.59 26.97
CA ILE A 42 -0.46 -50.06 26.11
C ILE A 42 -1.09 -51.24 25.39
N MET A 43 -2.29 -51.63 25.83
CA MET A 43 -3.13 -52.62 25.14
C MET A 43 -3.58 -52.03 23.79
N ARG A 44 -3.01 -52.54 22.69
CA ARG A 44 -3.20 -52.06 21.31
C ARG A 44 -4.52 -52.49 20.67
N SER A 45 -5.26 -53.48 21.22
CA SER A 45 -6.41 -54.07 20.50
C SER A 45 -7.80 -53.69 20.99
N VAL A 46 -7.93 -53.04 22.14
CA VAL A 46 -9.24 -52.68 22.69
C VAL A 46 -9.18 -51.24 23.18
N PHE A 47 -9.63 -50.32 22.33
CA PHE A 47 -9.70 -48.90 22.65
C PHE A 47 -10.63 -48.67 23.85
N GLY A 48 -10.20 -47.83 24.80
CA GLY A 48 -11.01 -47.51 25.98
C GLY A 48 -11.06 -48.58 27.09
N LEU A 49 -10.45 -49.76 26.90
CA LEU A 49 -10.44 -50.82 27.93
C LEU A 49 -9.82 -50.36 29.26
N ASN A 50 -8.72 -49.61 29.20
CA ASN A 50 -8.08 -49.07 30.41
C ASN A 50 -9.05 -48.18 31.21
N PHE A 51 -9.88 -47.42 30.51
CA PHE A 51 -10.82 -46.50 31.12
C PHE A 51 -12.04 -47.22 31.70
N PHE A 52 -12.53 -48.24 30.99
CA PHE A 52 -13.55 -49.15 31.50
C PHE A 52 -13.10 -49.85 32.80
N LEU A 53 -11.89 -50.42 32.80
CA LEU A 53 -11.32 -51.08 33.99
C LEU A 53 -11.10 -50.08 35.14
N SER A 54 -10.66 -48.85 34.84
CA SER A 54 -10.52 -47.81 35.86
C SER A 54 -11.85 -47.50 36.53
N SER A 55 -12.91 -47.35 35.74
CA SER A 55 -14.25 -47.08 36.26
C SER A 55 -14.75 -48.23 37.11
N TRP A 56 -14.57 -49.48 36.66
CA TRP A 56 -14.95 -50.68 37.41
C TRP A 56 -14.24 -50.74 38.77
N ILE A 57 -12.93 -50.49 38.81
CA ILE A 57 -12.14 -50.46 40.06
C ILE A 57 -12.63 -49.37 41.03
N GLU A 58 -13.13 -48.24 40.53
CA GLU A 58 -13.56 -47.13 41.36
C GLU A 58 -14.93 -47.34 42.02
N GLU A 59 -15.78 -48.20 41.47
CA GLU A 59 -17.09 -48.53 42.04
C GLU A 59 -16.98 -49.52 43.21
N GLU A 60 -15.97 -50.38 43.17
CA GLU A 60 -15.84 -51.48 44.12
C GLU A 60 -15.03 -51.10 45.36
N SER A 61 -15.55 -51.46 46.52
CA SER A 61 -14.90 -51.15 47.81
C SER A 61 -13.90 -52.22 48.26
N ASP A 62 -14.01 -53.45 47.74
CA ASP A 62 -13.09 -54.55 48.04
C ASP A 62 -12.10 -54.80 46.89
N TYR A 63 -10.92 -54.22 47.06
CA TYR A 63 -9.85 -54.30 46.08
C TYR A 63 -9.34 -55.72 45.80
N LYS A 64 -9.47 -56.68 46.73
CA LYS A 64 -8.96 -58.04 46.48
C LYS A 64 -9.89 -58.84 45.59
N LEU A 65 -11.20 -58.69 45.82
CA LEU A 65 -12.23 -59.37 45.03
C LEU A 65 -12.19 -58.89 43.58
N ILE A 66 -12.19 -57.56 43.38
CA ILE A 66 -12.20 -56.98 42.03
C ILE A 66 -10.95 -57.29 41.21
N ILE A 67 -9.78 -57.42 41.84
CA ILE A 67 -8.56 -57.82 41.12
C ILE A 67 -8.72 -59.24 40.55
N SER A 68 -9.29 -60.16 41.35
CA SER A 68 -9.54 -61.54 40.90
C SER A 68 -10.53 -61.57 39.72
N GLU A 69 -11.59 -60.77 39.80
CA GLU A 69 -12.61 -60.66 38.75
C GLU A 69 -12.08 -60.02 37.47
N ILE A 70 -11.28 -58.95 37.60
CA ILE A 70 -10.62 -58.31 36.45
C ILE A 70 -9.62 -59.27 35.80
N SER A 71 -8.83 -60.01 36.57
CA SER A 71 -7.93 -61.03 36.02
C SER A 71 -8.71 -62.08 35.25
N LYS A 72 -9.80 -62.59 35.82
CA LYS A 72 -10.68 -63.58 35.18
C LYS A 72 -11.33 -63.05 33.89
N PHE A 73 -11.80 -61.81 33.93
CA PHE A 73 -12.34 -61.09 32.76
C PHE A 73 -11.29 -60.96 31.67
N LEU A 74 -10.07 -60.52 32.01
CA LEU A 74 -8.99 -60.38 31.06
C LEU A 74 -8.56 -61.72 30.48
N GLU A 75 -8.52 -62.80 31.25
CA GLU A 75 -8.18 -64.14 30.74
C GLU A 75 -9.18 -64.66 29.71
N ASN A 76 -10.47 -64.35 29.88
CA ASN A 76 -11.56 -64.83 29.00
C ASN A 76 -12.30 -63.68 28.29
N TYR A 77 -11.58 -62.60 27.97
CA TYR A 77 -12.15 -61.33 27.51
C TYR A 77 -13.18 -61.49 26.38
N LYS A 78 -12.88 -62.30 25.36
CA LYS A 78 -13.77 -62.51 24.22
C LYS A 78 -15.10 -63.14 24.63
N ASP A 79 -15.02 -64.15 25.49
CA ASP A 79 -16.19 -64.88 25.96
C ASP A 79 -17.08 -63.96 26.79
N TYR A 80 -16.52 -63.15 27.70
CA TYR A 80 -17.30 -62.14 28.43
C TYR A 80 -17.90 -61.06 27.51
N ILE A 81 -17.19 -60.60 26.48
CA ILE A 81 -17.76 -59.66 25.49
C ILE A 81 -18.91 -60.31 24.71
N ASP A 82 -18.82 -61.59 24.37
CA ASP A 82 -19.90 -62.29 23.68
C ASP A 82 -21.08 -62.57 24.63
N TYR A 83 -20.82 -62.97 25.88
CA TYR A 83 -21.85 -63.16 26.91
C TYR A 83 -22.61 -61.85 27.20
N THR A 84 -21.90 -60.74 27.37
CA THR A 84 -22.53 -59.43 27.57
C THR A 84 -23.38 -59.03 26.36
N ARG A 85 -22.93 -59.32 25.13
CA ARG A 85 -23.74 -59.12 23.92
C ARG A 85 -25.00 -59.99 23.91
N TYR A 86 -24.92 -61.26 24.32
CA TYR A 86 -26.08 -62.14 24.40
C TYR A 86 -27.10 -61.66 25.44
N ILE A 87 -26.66 -61.27 26.63
CA ILE A 87 -27.54 -60.71 27.66
C ILE A 87 -28.18 -59.40 27.19
N LEU A 88 -27.39 -58.48 26.62
CA LEU A 88 -27.92 -57.20 26.14
C LEU A 88 -28.91 -57.39 24.99
N LYS A 89 -28.65 -58.31 24.06
CA LYS A 89 -29.63 -58.68 23.02
C LYS A 89 -30.92 -59.25 23.63
N PHE A 90 -30.80 -60.10 24.65
CA PHE A 90 -31.98 -60.62 25.36
C PHE A 90 -32.77 -59.49 26.02
N ILE A 91 -32.10 -58.54 26.68
CA ILE A 91 -32.72 -57.36 27.29
C ILE A 91 -33.42 -56.50 26.23
N HIS A 92 -32.79 -56.27 25.08
CA HIS A 92 -33.39 -55.57 23.95
C HIS A 92 -34.68 -56.25 23.46
N ASP A 93 -34.62 -57.57 23.27
CA ASP A 93 -35.73 -58.34 22.67
C ASP A 93 -36.88 -58.63 23.66
N LYS A 94 -36.59 -58.72 24.97
CA LYS A 94 -37.54 -59.13 26.00
C LYS A 94 -37.89 -58.07 27.04
N GLY A 95 -37.13 -56.97 27.11
CA GLY A 95 -37.33 -55.89 28.07
C GLY A 95 -37.01 -56.24 29.52
N ARG A 96 -36.35 -57.38 29.79
CA ARG A 96 -35.92 -57.81 31.14
C ARG A 96 -34.60 -58.61 31.07
N ILE A 97 -33.94 -58.75 32.22
CA ILE A 97 -32.73 -59.59 32.38
C ILE A 97 -33.15 -61.08 32.24
N PRO A 98 -32.34 -61.95 31.60
CA PRO A 98 -32.61 -63.38 31.53
C PRO A 98 -32.59 -64.02 32.92
N GLU A 99 -33.44 -65.03 33.13
CA GLU A 99 -33.35 -65.91 34.29
C GLU A 99 -32.20 -66.93 34.11
N LYS A 100 -31.84 -67.69 35.16
CA LYS A 100 -30.66 -68.57 35.13
C LYS A 100 -30.73 -69.67 34.07
N ASP A 101 -31.92 -70.20 33.84
CA ASP A 101 -32.21 -71.19 32.79
C ASP A 101 -32.13 -70.58 31.39
N GLU A 102 -32.64 -69.36 31.20
CA GLU A 102 -32.53 -68.62 29.93
C GLU A 102 -31.08 -68.23 29.61
N ALA A 103 -30.30 -67.84 30.62
CA ALA A 103 -28.86 -67.56 30.46
C ALA A 103 -28.09 -68.81 30.02
N TRP A 104 -28.46 -69.99 30.55
CA TRP A 104 -27.91 -71.26 30.12
C TRP A 104 -28.23 -71.56 28.64
N GLU A 105 -29.45 -71.28 28.19
CA GLU A 105 -29.83 -71.41 26.77
C GLU A 105 -29.05 -70.46 25.85
N LEU A 106 -28.60 -69.31 26.37
CA LEU A 106 -27.71 -68.37 25.68
C LEU A 106 -26.23 -68.81 25.68
N ASN A 107 -25.91 -70.02 26.17
CA ASN A 107 -24.55 -70.56 26.36
C ASN A 107 -23.69 -69.75 27.34
N ILE A 108 -24.30 -69.11 28.34
CA ILE A 108 -23.60 -68.39 29.39
C ILE A 108 -23.47 -69.33 30.60
N PRO A 109 -22.25 -69.62 31.10
CA PRO A 109 -22.11 -70.43 32.30
C PRO A 109 -22.77 -69.72 33.49
N ILE A 110 -23.59 -70.44 34.26
CA ILE A 110 -24.38 -69.87 35.37
C ILE A 110 -23.47 -69.19 36.41
N ASP A 111 -22.29 -69.78 36.67
CA ASP A 111 -21.31 -69.25 37.64
C ASP A 111 -20.63 -67.95 37.15
N GLU A 112 -20.80 -67.59 35.87
CA GLU A 112 -20.28 -66.36 35.28
C GLU A 112 -21.35 -65.27 35.15
N MET A 113 -22.62 -65.61 35.34
CA MET A 113 -23.75 -64.71 35.07
C MET A 113 -23.70 -63.45 35.94
N ASP A 114 -23.39 -63.60 37.24
CA ASP A 114 -23.29 -62.45 38.16
C ASP A 114 -22.19 -61.49 37.70
N LEU A 115 -21.01 -62.00 37.34
CA LEU A 115 -19.90 -61.20 36.83
C LEU A 115 -20.23 -60.52 35.49
N VAL A 116 -20.94 -61.20 34.58
CA VAL A 116 -21.41 -60.62 33.31
C VAL A 116 -22.40 -59.48 33.56
N LEU A 117 -23.29 -59.62 34.53
CA LEU A 117 -24.24 -58.57 34.92
C LEU A 117 -23.52 -57.39 35.58
N ASP A 118 -22.52 -57.67 36.43
CA ASP A 118 -21.69 -56.64 37.05
C ASP A 118 -20.94 -55.83 35.99
N LEU A 119 -20.34 -56.49 34.98
CA LEU A 119 -19.73 -55.85 33.81
C LEU A 119 -20.71 -54.93 33.06
N ILE A 120 -21.96 -55.37 32.88
CA ILE A 120 -23.02 -54.56 32.26
C ILE A 120 -23.39 -53.37 33.16
N ASN A 121 -23.29 -53.49 34.48
CA ASN A 121 -23.66 -52.46 35.43
C ASN A 121 -22.57 -51.42 35.70
N VAL A 122 -21.30 -51.69 35.34
CA VAL A 122 -20.17 -50.75 35.50
C VAL A 122 -20.53 -49.36 34.98
N ASN A 123 -20.58 -48.36 35.86
CA ASN A 123 -20.90 -47.00 35.47
C ASN A 123 -19.64 -46.16 35.31
N ILE A 124 -19.51 -45.52 34.16
CA ILE A 124 -18.39 -44.65 33.83
C ILE A 124 -18.79 -43.22 34.22
N LYS A 125 -18.17 -42.68 35.27
CA LYS A 125 -18.53 -41.37 35.87
C LYS A 125 -17.64 -40.21 35.46
N GLU A 126 -16.57 -40.47 34.70
CA GLU A 126 -15.53 -39.48 34.39
C GLU A 126 -15.66 -38.94 32.97
N GLU A 127 -15.11 -37.75 32.73
CA GLU A 127 -14.92 -37.18 31.38
C GLU A 127 -14.00 -38.11 30.57
N VAL A 128 -14.58 -38.82 29.63
CA VAL A 128 -13.89 -39.77 28.75
C VAL A 128 -12.97 -39.04 27.80
N PHE A 129 -13.45 -37.96 27.17
CA PHE A 129 -12.74 -37.29 26.08
C PHE A 129 -11.35 -36.80 26.49
N SER A 130 -11.20 -36.25 27.70
CA SER A 130 -9.93 -35.69 28.17
C SER A 130 -8.88 -36.78 28.49
N LYS A 131 -9.32 -38.03 28.68
CA LYS A 131 -8.44 -39.17 29.03
C LYS A 131 -8.04 -40.03 27.83
N LEU A 132 -8.80 -39.99 26.74
CA LEU A 132 -8.45 -40.73 25.53
C LEU A 132 -7.24 -40.09 24.82
N ASN A 133 -6.36 -40.95 24.29
CA ASN A 133 -5.31 -40.48 23.40
C ASN A 133 -5.86 -40.15 21.99
N LEU A 134 -5.04 -39.52 21.14
CA LEU A 134 -5.51 -39.08 19.81
C LEU A 134 -5.99 -40.23 18.90
N VAL A 135 -5.40 -41.42 19.01
CA VAL A 135 -5.80 -42.59 18.21
C VAL A 135 -7.17 -43.09 18.66
N GLU A 136 -7.38 -43.17 19.98
CA GLU A 136 -8.67 -43.52 20.58
C GLU A 136 -9.75 -42.50 20.24
N LYS A 137 -9.45 -41.20 20.35
CA LYS A 137 -10.39 -40.12 19.96
C LYS A 137 -10.86 -40.30 18.53
N LYS A 138 -9.94 -40.54 17.58
CA LYS A 138 -10.28 -40.79 16.17
C LYS A 138 -11.10 -42.06 15.97
N TYR A 139 -10.81 -43.11 16.73
CA TYR A 139 -11.58 -44.36 16.68
C TYR A 139 -13.02 -44.16 17.14
N PHE A 140 -13.22 -43.57 18.32
CA PHE A 140 -14.56 -43.29 18.85
C PHE A 140 -15.32 -42.25 18.01
N ASP A 141 -14.61 -41.30 17.40
CA ASP A 141 -15.20 -40.35 16.45
C ASP A 141 -15.72 -41.04 15.18
N GLU A 142 -14.98 -41.98 14.59
CA GLU A 142 -15.48 -42.77 13.46
C GLU A 142 -16.64 -43.69 13.87
N LEU A 143 -16.56 -44.35 15.04
CA LEU A 143 -17.65 -45.15 15.58
C LEU A 143 -18.92 -44.33 15.86
N SER A 144 -18.78 -43.04 16.19
CA SER A 144 -19.92 -42.18 16.47
C SER A 144 -20.78 -41.87 15.24
N LYS A 145 -20.23 -41.99 14.02
CA LYS A 145 -20.90 -41.56 12.78
C LYS A 145 -22.29 -42.17 12.56
N PRO A 146 -22.49 -43.50 12.63
CA PRO A 146 -23.81 -44.10 12.41
C PRO A 146 -24.84 -43.61 13.43
N ILE A 147 -24.41 -43.38 14.68
CA ILE A 147 -25.26 -42.91 15.78
C ILE A 147 -25.63 -41.44 15.58
N ILE A 148 -24.66 -40.58 15.26
CA ILE A 148 -24.91 -39.16 14.97
C ILE A 148 -25.89 -39.01 13.81
N LEU A 149 -25.73 -39.81 12.76
CA LEU A 149 -26.58 -39.78 11.56
C LEU A 149 -27.96 -40.41 11.77
N SER A 150 -28.19 -41.07 12.90
CA SER A 150 -29.52 -41.55 13.27
C SER A 150 -30.46 -40.39 13.57
N LYS A 151 -31.77 -40.66 13.48
CA LYS A 151 -32.82 -39.68 13.82
C LYS A 151 -33.11 -39.61 15.33
N ASN A 152 -32.62 -40.58 16.10
CA ASN A 152 -32.92 -40.68 17.53
C ASN A 152 -32.12 -39.63 18.32
N LYS A 153 -32.61 -39.24 19.49
CA LYS A 153 -31.84 -38.39 20.41
C LYS A 153 -30.74 -39.22 21.09
N LEU A 154 -29.65 -38.58 21.49
CA LEU A 154 -28.53 -39.25 22.17
C LEU A 154 -28.97 -39.97 23.46
N GLU A 155 -29.86 -39.35 24.22
CA GLU A 155 -30.44 -39.92 25.45
C GLU A 155 -31.33 -41.14 25.22
N GLU A 156 -31.77 -41.38 23.97
CA GLU A 156 -32.63 -42.51 23.62
C GLU A 156 -31.82 -43.78 23.31
N PHE A 157 -30.49 -43.69 23.20
CA PHE A 157 -29.62 -44.84 22.96
C PHE A 157 -29.36 -45.60 24.26
N LYS A 158 -30.07 -46.69 24.47
CA LYS A 158 -29.74 -47.60 25.56
C LYS A 158 -28.56 -48.49 25.20
N LEU A 159 -27.93 -49.07 26.22
CA LEU A 159 -26.75 -49.92 26.05
C LEU A 159 -27.07 -51.14 25.15
N GLU A 160 -28.26 -51.70 25.31
CA GLU A 160 -28.77 -52.81 24.50
C GLU A 160 -29.04 -52.42 23.04
N ASP A 161 -29.43 -51.18 22.76
CA ASP A 161 -29.62 -50.67 21.39
C ASP A 161 -28.29 -50.51 20.66
N LEU A 162 -27.28 -49.98 21.36
CA LEU A 162 -25.94 -49.74 20.82
C LEU A 162 -25.23 -51.05 20.45
N THR A 163 -25.39 -52.07 21.28
CA THR A 163 -24.80 -53.38 21.04
C THR A 163 -25.56 -54.15 19.95
N THR A 164 -26.90 -54.12 19.97
CA THR A 164 -27.73 -54.93 19.06
C THR A 164 -27.91 -54.29 17.68
N ASN A 165 -28.23 -53.00 17.62
CA ASN A 165 -28.56 -52.31 16.37
C ASN A 165 -27.32 -51.73 15.66
N TYR A 166 -26.25 -51.44 16.40
CA TYR A 166 -25.01 -50.83 15.87
C TYR A 166 -23.80 -51.76 15.95
N GLY A 167 -23.95 -52.96 16.52
CA GLY A 167 -22.90 -53.98 16.57
C GLY A 167 -21.71 -53.62 17.45
N LEU A 168 -21.87 -52.68 18.38
CA LEU A 168 -20.80 -52.28 19.30
C LEU A 168 -20.58 -53.38 20.34
N ASP A 169 -19.34 -53.57 20.78
CA ASP A 169 -19.07 -54.33 21.99
C ASP A 169 -19.44 -53.53 23.24
N LEU A 170 -19.46 -54.19 24.41
CA LEU A 170 -19.86 -53.58 25.68
C LEU A 170 -19.05 -52.31 26.00
N ILE A 171 -17.73 -52.36 25.83
CA ILE A 171 -16.83 -51.27 26.18
C ILE A 171 -17.11 -50.06 25.29
N ASN A 172 -17.20 -50.30 23.98
CA ASN A 172 -17.51 -49.27 23.00
C ASN A 172 -18.89 -48.66 23.24
N ALA A 173 -19.90 -49.49 23.51
CA ALA A 173 -21.26 -49.04 23.77
C ALA A 173 -21.39 -48.22 25.06
N LYS A 174 -20.57 -48.48 26.08
CA LYS A 174 -20.53 -47.67 27.31
C LYS A 174 -19.76 -46.36 27.14
N ILE A 175 -18.65 -46.38 26.40
CA ILE A 175 -17.78 -45.21 26.24
C ILE A 175 -18.36 -44.20 25.25
N LEU A 176 -18.94 -44.67 24.14
CA LEU A 176 -19.30 -43.83 23.00
C LEU A 176 -20.34 -42.73 23.32
N PRO A 177 -21.43 -42.98 24.07
CA PRO A 177 -22.38 -41.92 24.44
C PRO A 177 -21.75 -40.83 25.29
N LEU A 178 -20.89 -41.22 26.24
CA LEU A 178 -20.18 -40.29 27.10
C LEU A 178 -19.15 -39.49 26.32
N PHE A 179 -18.40 -40.12 25.42
CA PHE A 179 -17.50 -39.45 24.49
C PHE A 179 -18.20 -38.38 23.65
N ILE A 180 -19.38 -38.70 23.08
CA ILE A 180 -20.18 -37.75 22.32
C ILE A 180 -20.66 -36.61 23.22
N ASN A 181 -21.20 -36.94 24.40
CA ASN A 181 -21.72 -35.95 25.34
C ASN A 181 -20.62 -35.01 25.83
N ASP A 182 -19.43 -35.53 26.13
CA ASP A 182 -18.27 -34.72 26.51
C ASP A 182 -17.98 -33.72 25.40
N ILE A 183 -17.79 -34.15 24.16
CA ILE A 183 -17.45 -33.24 23.05
C ILE A 183 -18.51 -32.14 22.85
N LEU A 184 -19.79 -32.49 22.96
CA LEU A 184 -20.88 -31.52 22.82
C LEU A 184 -20.91 -30.48 23.94
N ASN A 185 -20.36 -30.79 25.12
CA ASN A 185 -20.33 -29.92 26.30
C ASN A 185 -18.96 -29.27 26.56
N ILE A 186 -17.95 -29.44 25.70
CA ILE A 186 -16.66 -28.75 25.85
C ILE A 186 -16.86 -27.27 25.52
N ASP A 187 -16.80 -26.41 26.54
CA ASP A 187 -16.91 -24.94 26.42
C ASP A 187 -15.92 -24.35 25.40
N ASN A 188 -14.78 -25.00 25.19
CA ASN A 188 -13.76 -24.58 24.23
C ASN A 188 -13.19 -25.74 23.40
N LEU A 189 -14.04 -26.34 22.56
CA LEU A 189 -13.64 -27.41 21.65
C LEU A 189 -12.49 -26.97 20.71
N ASN A 190 -12.42 -25.69 20.36
CA ASN A 190 -11.35 -25.12 19.54
C ASN A 190 -9.96 -25.32 20.18
N ASN A 191 -9.82 -25.05 21.48
CA ASN A 191 -8.55 -25.24 22.20
C ASN A 191 -8.13 -26.72 22.23
N GLU A 192 -9.09 -27.65 22.33
CA GLU A 192 -8.77 -29.09 22.30
C GLU A 192 -8.32 -29.53 20.90
N ILE A 193 -8.98 -29.05 19.85
CA ILE A 193 -8.60 -29.33 18.45
C ILE A 193 -7.20 -28.78 18.16
N GLU A 194 -6.90 -27.55 18.59
CA GLU A 194 -5.62 -26.88 18.36
C GLU A 194 -4.44 -27.69 18.89
N LYS A 195 -4.60 -28.43 20.00
CA LYS A 195 -3.54 -29.26 20.60
C LYS A 195 -3.02 -30.37 19.68
N TYR A 196 -3.83 -30.86 18.75
CA TYR A 196 -3.47 -32.02 17.93
C TYR A 196 -3.64 -31.80 16.42
N LEU A 197 -4.41 -30.80 16.01
CA LEU A 197 -4.56 -30.43 14.61
C LEU A 197 -3.52 -29.37 14.27
N ASN A 198 -2.27 -29.80 14.03
CA ASN A 198 -1.28 -28.90 13.50
C ASN A 198 -1.60 -28.59 12.02
N LEU A 199 -2.15 -27.40 11.82
CA LEU A 199 -2.61 -26.89 10.53
C LEU A 199 -1.48 -26.90 9.48
N SER A 200 -0.23 -26.63 9.86
CA SER A 200 0.89 -26.64 8.91
C SER A 200 1.34 -28.04 8.46
N GLU A 201 0.88 -29.10 9.13
CA GLU A 201 1.27 -30.50 8.87
C GLU A 201 0.15 -31.30 8.19
N LEU A 202 -0.94 -30.64 7.79
CA LEU A 202 -2.05 -31.32 7.12
C LEU A 202 -1.64 -31.81 5.73
N THR A 203 -1.90 -33.10 5.47
CA THR A 203 -1.82 -33.65 4.11
C THR A 203 -2.84 -32.98 3.19
N ASP A 204 -2.53 -32.84 1.90
CA ASP A 204 -3.44 -32.27 0.89
C ASP A 204 -4.82 -32.93 0.89
N LYS A 205 -4.87 -34.25 1.12
CA LYS A 205 -6.12 -35.02 1.21
C LYS A 205 -6.97 -34.58 2.40
N HIS A 206 -6.34 -34.35 3.55
CA HIS A 206 -7.03 -33.90 4.76
C HIS A 206 -7.50 -32.45 4.57
N LEU A 207 -6.63 -31.56 4.08
CA LEU A 207 -6.98 -30.17 3.79
C LEU A 207 -8.15 -30.07 2.79
N SER A 208 -8.12 -30.84 1.71
CA SER A 208 -9.22 -30.93 0.74
C SER A 208 -10.54 -31.37 1.37
N ARG A 209 -10.47 -32.32 2.32
CA ARG A 209 -11.63 -32.81 3.07
C ARG A 209 -12.21 -31.74 4.00
N LEU A 210 -11.38 -31.08 4.80
CA LEU A 210 -11.80 -29.97 5.68
C LEU A 210 -12.36 -28.79 4.88
N ASN A 211 -11.72 -28.43 3.77
CA ASN A 211 -12.20 -27.38 2.87
C ASN A 211 -13.61 -27.70 2.32
N LYS A 212 -13.83 -28.94 1.88
CA LYS A 212 -15.14 -29.40 1.39
C LYS A 212 -16.21 -29.34 2.48
N LEU A 213 -15.89 -29.73 3.72
CA LEU A 213 -16.84 -29.69 4.83
C LEU A 213 -17.10 -28.26 5.31
N GLY A 214 -16.06 -27.43 5.49
CA GLY A 214 -16.18 -26.02 5.78
C GLY A 214 -17.07 -25.30 4.77
N THR A 215 -16.89 -25.56 3.47
CA THR A 215 -17.74 -25.02 2.40
C THR A 215 -19.22 -25.41 2.59
N LYS A 216 -19.51 -26.66 2.99
CA LYS A 216 -20.89 -27.09 3.28
C LYS A 216 -21.45 -26.38 4.51
N ILE A 217 -20.66 -26.24 5.58
CA ILE A 217 -21.07 -25.55 6.81
C ILE A 217 -21.43 -24.10 6.49
N THR A 218 -20.59 -23.38 5.73
CA THR A 218 -20.89 -22.01 5.30
C THR A 218 -22.20 -21.93 4.53
N LYS A 219 -22.44 -22.86 3.58
CA LYS A 219 -23.71 -22.92 2.84
C LYS A 219 -24.93 -23.15 3.74
N LEU A 220 -24.80 -23.95 4.80
CA LEU A 220 -25.86 -24.21 5.77
C LEU A 220 -26.13 -23.02 6.69
N ASN A 221 -25.10 -22.32 7.17
CA ASN A 221 -25.31 -21.13 8.00
C ASN A 221 -26.02 -20.01 7.22
N LEU A 222 -25.80 -19.94 5.90
CA LEU A 222 -26.42 -18.94 5.03
C LEU A 222 -27.89 -19.16 4.73
N SER A 223 -28.42 -20.37 4.90
CA SER A 223 -29.84 -20.65 4.71
C SER A 223 -30.72 -20.05 5.83
N LYS A 224 -30.13 -19.34 6.81
CA LYS A 224 -30.79 -18.76 7.99
C LYS A 224 -31.56 -19.78 8.83
N GLU A 225 -31.20 -21.06 8.74
CA GLU A 225 -31.66 -22.04 9.71
C GLU A 225 -31.14 -21.62 11.10
N LYS A 226 -31.99 -21.72 12.13
CA LYS A 226 -31.66 -21.43 13.55
C LYS A 226 -30.25 -21.92 13.89
N GLU A 227 -29.55 -21.22 14.79
CA GLU A 227 -28.23 -21.62 15.31
C GLU A 227 -28.16 -23.15 15.47
N LEU A 228 -27.43 -23.79 14.57
CA LEU A 228 -27.35 -25.24 14.49
C LEU A 228 -26.36 -25.68 15.57
N SER A 229 -26.79 -26.60 16.44
CA SER A 229 -25.86 -27.23 17.37
C SER A 229 -24.76 -27.97 16.59
N LEU A 230 -23.63 -28.25 17.25
CA LEU A 230 -22.55 -29.04 16.65
C LEU A 230 -23.06 -30.39 16.11
N LEU A 231 -24.00 -31.01 16.82
CA LEU A 231 -24.67 -32.25 16.43
C LEU A 231 -25.52 -32.07 15.16
N ASP A 232 -26.30 -30.99 15.07
CA ASP A 232 -27.12 -30.70 13.89
C ASP A 232 -26.26 -30.43 12.66
N LEU A 233 -25.14 -29.73 12.83
CA LEU A 233 -24.15 -29.52 11.77
C LEU A 233 -23.57 -30.85 11.29
N ALA A 234 -23.11 -31.70 12.22
CA ALA A 234 -22.55 -33.02 11.91
C ALA A 234 -23.53 -33.89 11.10
N ARG A 235 -24.81 -33.90 11.51
CA ARG A 235 -25.92 -34.57 10.80
C ARG A 235 -26.09 -34.05 9.39
N LYS A 236 -26.15 -32.72 9.21
CA LYS A 236 -26.40 -32.11 7.90
C LYS A 236 -25.25 -32.29 6.92
N ILE A 237 -24.00 -32.20 7.40
CA ILE A 237 -22.82 -32.37 6.53
C ILE A 237 -22.41 -33.83 6.32
N LYS A 238 -23.03 -34.75 7.08
CA LYS A 238 -22.77 -36.18 7.13
C LYS A 238 -21.35 -36.52 7.59
N ALA A 239 -20.91 -35.88 8.67
CA ALA A 239 -19.60 -36.09 9.29
C ALA A 239 -19.75 -36.52 10.76
N SER A 240 -18.66 -36.95 11.38
CA SER A 240 -18.60 -37.14 12.83
C SER A 240 -18.53 -35.80 13.57
N ILE A 241 -18.69 -35.84 14.89
CA ILE A 241 -18.67 -34.62 15.72
C ILE A 241 -17.28 -33.98 15.73
N MET A 242 -16.20 -34.76 15.91
CA MET A 242 -14.86 -34.16 15.88
C MET A 242 -14.53 -33.66 14.49
N GLU A 243 -14.84 -34.39 13.42
CA GLU A 243 -14.59 -33.91 12.04
C GLU A 243 -15.36 -32.61 11.74
N THR A 244 -16.56 -32.46 12.30
CA THR A 244 -17.34 -31.22 12.25
C THR A 244 -16.66 -30.11 13.06
N GLY A 245 -16.19 -30.42 14.26
CA GLY A 245 -15.40 -29.51 15.10
C GLY A 245 -14.12 -29.05 14.41
N GLU A 246 -13.34 -29.97 13.83
CA GLU A 246 -12.14 -29.68 13.05
C GLU A 246 -12.47 -28.79 11.84
N SER A 247 -13.60 -29.02 11.19
CA SER A 247 -14.06 -28.20 10.06
C SER A 247 -14.47 -26.79 10.49
N LEU A 248 -15.08 -26.64 11.67
CA LEU A 248 -15.40 -25.33 12.27
C LEU A 248 -14.14 -24.59 12.72
N TYR A 249 -13.23 -25.30 13.38
CA TYR A 249 -11.92 -24.76 13.76
C TYR A 249 -11.13 -24.32 12.52
N PHE A 250 -11.12 -25.15 11.47
CA PHE A 250 -10.54 -24.82 10.18
C PHE A 250 -11.19 -23.56 9.60
N LEU A 251 -12.52 -23.49 9.57
CA LEU A 251 -13.28 -22.33 9.08
C LEU A 251 -12.88 -21.03 9.81
N ASN A 252 -12.83 -21.07 11.14
CA ASN A 252 -12.46 -19.94 11.99
C ASN A 252 -10.97 -19.55 11.90
N ASN A 253 -10.13 -20.45 11.39
CA ASN A 253 -8.69 -20.23 11.25
C ASN A 253 -8.23 -20.25 9.78
N THR A 254 -9.16 -20.15 8.82
CA THR A 254 -8.84 -20.30 7.39
C THR A 254 -7.81 -19.28 6.93
N GLU A 255 -7.79 -18.09 7.52
CA GLU A 255 -6.83 -17.03 7.21
C GLU A 255 -5.36 -17.46 7.38
N LYS A 256 -5.07 -18.36 8.33
CA LYS A 256 -3.72 -18.89 8.57
C LYS A 256 -3.20 -19.76 7.42
N PHE A 257 -4.08 -20.24 6.54
CA PHE A 257 -3.74 -21.17 5.45
C PHE A 257 -3.65 -20.52 4.08
N ILE A 258 -4.16 -19.31 3.95
CA ILE A 258 -4.22 -18.68 2.64
C ILE A 258 -2.82 -18.22 2.30
N VAL A 259 -2.31 -18.72 1.18
CA VAL A 259 -1.02 -18.30 0.66
C VAL A 259 -1.11 -16.81 0.31
N LYS A 260 -0.43 -15.96 1.07
CA LYS A 260 -0.38 -14.50 0.80
C LYS A 260 0.35 -14.19 -0.52
N GLU A 261 1.17 -15.11 -0.99
CA GLU A 261 1.91 -15.03 -2.26
C GLU A 261 1.33 -15.94 -3.35
N PHE A 262 0.63 -15.33 -4.29
CA PHE A 262 0.12 -16.03 -5.47
C PHE A 262 1.20 -16.12 -6.55
N SER A 263 1.42 -17.32 -7.09
CA SER A 263 2.14 -17.44 -8.37
C SER A 263 1.39 -16.69 -9.46
N LYS A 264 2.09 -16.19 -10.49
CA LYS A 264 1.49 -15.41 -11.59
C LYS A 264 0.26 -16.12 -12.19
N LYS A 265 0.37 -17.41 -12.48
CA LYS A 265 -0.70 -18.24 -13.05
C LYS A 265 -1.90 -18.38 -12.10
N LYS A 266 -1.66 -18.49 -10.80
CA LYS A 266 -2.73 -18.58 -9.79
C LYS A 266 -3.45 -17.24 -9.63
N ALA A 267 -2.70 -16.13 -9.58
CA ALA A 267 -3.26 -14.78 -9.53
C ALA A 267 -4.13 -14.47 -10.76
N GLU A 268 -3.72 -14.89 -11.96
CA GLU A 268 -4.51 -14.74 -13.19
C GLU A 268 -5.84 -15.50 -13.09
N ARG A 269 -5.82 -16.79 -12.71
CA ARG A 269 -7.04 -17.60 -12.54
C ARG A 269 -8.00 -17.03 -11.47
N LEU A 270 -7.45 -16.58 -10.34
CA LEU A 270 -8.25 -15.97 -9.27
C LEU A 270 -8.81 -14.61 -9.69
N SER A 271 -8.06 -13.82 -10.47
CA SER A 271 -8.54 -12.55 -10.98
C SER A 271 -9.70 -12.71 -11.95
N GLU A 272 -9.74 -13.76 -12.77
CA GLU A 272 -10.91 -14.04 -13.63
C GLU A 272 -12.17 -14.25 -12.79
N LYS A 273 -12.06 -15.00 -11.69
CA LYS A 273 -13.16 -15.24 -10.74
C LYS A 273 -13.58 -13.98 -10.01
N LEU A 274 -12.61 -13.16 -9.61
CA LEU A 274 -12.87 -11.85 -9.01
C LEU A 274 -13.62 -10.91 -9.97
N THR A 275 -13.22 -10.86 -11.24
CA THR A 275 -13.90 -10.04 -12.27
C THR A 275 -15.35 -10.50 -12.48
N GLU A 276 -15.59 -11.81 -12.51
CA GLU A 276 -16.93 -12.39 -12.60
C GLU A 276 -17.80 -11.98 -11.39
N ALA A 277 -17.22 -12.07 -10.19
CA ALA A 277 -17.86 -11.69 -8.93
C ALA A 277 -18.18 -10.20 -8.84
N LEU A 278 -17.23 -9.32 -9.14
CA LEU A 278 -17.44 -7.87 -9.10
C LEU A 278 -18.50 -7.41 -10.11
N ARG A 279 -18.55 -8.02 -11.30
CA ARG A 279 -19.62 -7.74 -12.27
C ARG A 279 -21.00 -8.09 -11.72
N TYR A 280 -21.10 -9.20 -10.98
CA TYR A 280 -22.34 -9.57 -10.33
C TYR A 280 -22.69 -8.61 -9.18
N CYS A 281 -21.73 -8.25 -8.33
CA CYS A 281 -21.88 -7.27 -7.27
C CYS A 281 -22.48 -5.95 -7.78
N ILE A 282 -21.91 -5.38 -8.84
CA ILE A 282 -22.41 -4.11 -9.41
C ILE A 282 -23.81 -4.26 -10.00
N ARG A 283 -24.08 -5.36 -10.74
CA ARG A 283 -25.40 -5.57 -11.35
C ARG A 283 -26.52 -5.72 -10.32
N ASN A 284 -26.22 -6.31 -9.17
CA ASN A 284 -27.20 -6.60 -8.13
C ASN A 284 -27.12 -5.63 -6.94
N ASN A 285 -26.18 -4.67 -6.96
CA ASN A 285 -25.88 -3.76 -5.86
C ASN A 285 -25.60 -4.51 -4.55
N GLU A 286 -24.76 -5.55 -4.63
CA GLU A 286 -24.30 -6.38 -3.50
C GLU A 286 -22.81 -6.18 -3.25
N GLU A 287 -22.37 -6.33 -1.99
CA GLU A 287 -20.95 -6.28 -1.64
C GLU A 287 -20.25 -7.62 -1.88
N LEU A 288 -18.99 -7.56 -2.34
CA LEU A 288 -18.15 -8.74 -2.49
C LEU A 288 -17.84 -9.34 -1.11
N ASN A 289 -18.38 -10.52 -0.82
CA ASN A 289 -18.11 -11.22 0.43
C ASN A 289 -17.96 -12.73 0.20
N LEU A 290 -17.40 -13.41 1.20
CA LEU A 290 -17.13 -14.86 1.18
C LEU A 290 -18.38 -15.69 0.87
N ASN A 291 -19.51 -15.30 1.43
CA ASN A 291 -20.78 -16.02 1.31
C ASN A 291 -21.31 -16.01 -0.11
N MET A 292 -21.27 -14.85 -0.77
CA MET A 292 -21.63 -14.69 -2.17
C MET A 292 -20.73 -15.55 -3.07
N LEU A 293 -19.41 -15.55 -2.85
CA LEU A 293 -18.46 -16.34 -3.62
C LEU A 293 -18.74 -17.86 -3.52
N ILE A 294 -19.09 -18.34 -2.33
CA ILE A 294 -19.39 -19.76 -2.11
C ILE A 294 -20.77 -20.15 -2.69
N THR A 295 -21.77 -19.27 -2.59
CA THR A 295 -23.15 -19.60 -2.97
C THR A 295 -23.44 -19.34 -4.45
N GLN A 296 -23.10 -18.15 -4.95
CA GLN A 296 -23.39 -17.73 -6.33
C GLN A 296 -22.36 -18.26 -7.34
N PHE A 297 -21.09 -18.31 -6.94
CA PHE A 297 -19.98 -18.75 -7.81
C PHE A 297 -19.53 -20.19 -7.56
N ASN A 298 -20.16 -20.88 -6.58
CA ASN A 298 -19.85 -22.24 -6.18
C ASN A 298 -18.33 -22.47 -5.92
N LEU A 299 -17.65 -21.46 -5.40
CA LEU A 299 -16.25 -21.58 -5.00
C LEU A 299 -16.15 -22.38 -3.69
N ASP A 300 -15.07 -23.14 -3.54
CA ASP A 300 -14.72 -23.72 -2.24
C ASP A 300 -14.19 -22.62 -1.29
N LEU A 301 -14.23 -22.90 0.00
CA LEU A 301 -13.88 -21.94 1.06
C LEU A 301 -12.48 -21.36 0.90
N ILE A 302 -11.47 -22.19 0.59
CA ILE A 302 -10.09 -21.72 0.34
C ILE A 302 -10.05 -20.80 -0.87
N THR A 303 -10.59 -21.22 -2.03
CA THR A 303 -10.58 -20.42 -3.25
C THR A 303 -11.32 -19.08 -3.07
N ALA A 304 -12.46 -19.09 -2.38
CA ALA A 304 -13.25 -17.89 -2.12
C ALA A 304 -12.47 -16.89 -1.23
N ASN A 305 -11.84 -17.38 -0.18
CA ASN A 305 -10.96 -16.59 0.67
C ASN A 305 -9.74 -16.04 -0.10
N GLU A 306 -9.12 -16.84 -0.97
CA GLU A 306 -8.03 -16.39 -1.84
C GLU A 306 -8.45 -15.26 -2.78
N VAL A 307 -9.69 -15.28 -3.30
CA VAL A 307 -10.26 -14.19 -4.09
C VAL A 307 -10.41 -12.91 -3.25
N ILE A 308 -10.90 -13.01 -2.01
CA ILE A 308 -11.02 -11.86 -1.09
C ILE A 308 -9.65 -11.28 -0.76
N ILE A 309 -8.66 -12.12 -0.44
CA ILE A 309 -7.29 -11.67 -0.16
C ILE A 309 -6.66 -11.03 -1.40
N LEU A 310 -6.88 -11.59 -2.59
CA LEU A 310 -6.40 -10.99 -3.83
C LEU A 310 -7.04 -9.61 -4.06
N TYR A 311 -8.33 -9.44 -3.75
CA TYR A 311 -9.05 -8.17 -3.85
C TYR A 311 -8.47 -7.08 -2.91
N GLY A 312 -8.09 -7.46 -1.69
CA GLY A 312 -7.42 -6.54 -0.74
C GLY A 312 -5.93 -6.31 -1.00
N LYS A 313 -5.30 -7.04 -1.93
CA LYS A 313 -3.85 -6.97 -2.14
C LYS A 313 -3.45 -5.72 -2.93
N LYS A 314 -2.62 -4.87 -2.32
CA LYS A 314 -1.96 -3.76 -3.02
C LYS A 314 -0.84 -4.30 -3.92
N PHE A 315 -0.92 -4.04 -5.21
CA PHE A 315 0.14 -4.34 -6.17
C PHE A 315 0.98 -3.09 -6.39
N SER A 316 2.27 -3.16 -6.06
CA SER A 316 3.21 -2.10 -6.37
C SER A 316 3.70 -2.20 -7.81
N LEU A 317 3.91 -1.05 -8.44
CA LEU A 317 4.64 -0.95 -9.70
C LEU A 317 6.12 -1.30 -9.41
N PRO A 318 6.74 -2.25 -10.13
CA PRO A 318 8.16 -2.54 -9.98
C PRO A 318 9.00 -1.26 -10.17
N GLU A 319 10.10 -1.12 -9.42
CA GLU A 319 11.01 0.02 -9.56
C GLU A 319 11.54 0.16 -10.99
N ARG A 320 11.86 -0.98 -11.61
CA ARG A 320 12.33 -1.09 -13.00
C ARG A 320 11.35 -1.92 -13.81
N LEU A 321 10.79 -1.31 -14.85
CA LEU A 321 9.95 -1.98 -15.83
C LEU A 321 10.81 -2.45 -17.00
N SER A 322 10.56 -3.66 -17.49
CA SER A 322 11.13 -4.08 -18.76
C SER A 322 10.49 -3.31 -19.93
N LYS A 323 11.20 -3.19 -21.07
CA LYS A 323 10.67 -2.53 -22.28
C LYS A 323 9.33 -3.12 -22.74
N GLN A 324 9.14 -4.43 -22.59
CA GLN A 324 7.88 -5.11 -22.93
C GLN A 324 6.75 -4.76 -21.96
N GLU A 325 7.03 -4.70 -20.65
CA GLU A 325 6.03 -4.30 -19.66
C GLU A 325 5.64 -2.83 -19.80
N THR A 326 6.61 -1.93 -20.02
CA THR A 326 6.32 -0.51 -20.29
C THR A 326 5.43 -0.37 -21.51
N LYS A 327 5.71 -1.09 -22.61
CA LYS A 327 4.86 -1.06 -23.82
C LYS A 327 3.45 -1.59 -23.54
N LYS A 328 3.31 -2.66 -22.75
CA LYS A 328 2.00 -3.20 -22.34
C LYS A 328 1.22 -2.18 -21.50
N LEU A 329 1.86 -1.61 -20.47
CA LEU A 329 1.22 -0.62 -19.59
C LEU A 329 0.87 0.66 -20.33
N ASP A 330 1.71 1.10 -21.26
CA ASP A 330 1.44 2.28 -22.08
C ASP A 330 0.22 2.07 -22.96
N LEU A 331 0.11 0.91 -23.62
CA LEU A 331 -1.08 0.55 -24.39
C LEU A 331 -2.34 0.50 -23.51
N THR A 332 -2.24 -0.11 -22.32
CA THR A 332 -3.37 -0.13 -21.36
C THR A 332 -3.73 1.28 -20.90
N SER A 333 -2.74 2.15 -20.70
CA SER A 333 -2.96 3.53 -20.25
C SER A 333 -3.80 4.32 -21.25
N LYS A 334 -3.65 4.09 -22.56
CA LYS A 334 -4.49 4.70 -23.60
C LYS A 334 -5.98 4.44 -23.34
N SER A 335 -6.35 3.17 -23.10
CA SER A 335 -7.73 2.79 -22.81
C SER A 335 -8.23 3.39 -21.50
N VAL A 336 -7.39 3.41 -20.46
CA VAL A 336 -7.74 4.00 -19.15
C VAL A 336 -7.93 5.51 -19.25
N ILE A 337 -7.10 6.22 -20.02
CA ILE A 337 -7.20 7.66 -20.23
C ILE A 337 -8.45 8.01 -21.01
N LYS A 338 -8.76 7.25 -22.06
CA LYS A 338 -10.03 7.39 -22.78
C LYS A 338 -11.22 7.26 -21.83
N TYR A 339 -11.20 6.22 -20.98
CA TYR A 339 -12.24 6.02 -19.97
C TYR A 339 -12.33 7.18 -18.98
N ILE A 340 -11.21 7.65 -18.40
CA ILE A 340 -11.14 8.82 -17.51
C ILE A 340 -11.85 10.04 -18.13
N LYS A 341 -11.66 10.27 -19.43
CA LYS A 341 -12.25 11.41 -20.13
C LYS A 341 -13.73 11.22 -20.42
N GLU A 342 -14.17 10.00 -20.72
CA GLU A 342 -15.58 9.68 -20.93
C GLU A 342 -16.41 9.85 -19.64
N ILE A 343 -15.88 9.42 -18.48
CA ILE A 343 -16.60 9.53 -17.20
C ILE A 343 -16.39 10.89 -16.51
N ASN A 344 -15.34 11.63 -16.90
CA ASN A 344 -14.92 12.90 -16.28
C ASN A 344 -14.75 12.82 -14.74
N GLU A 345 -14.41 11.65 -14.25
CA GLU A 345 -14.18 11.31 -12.85
C GLU A 345 -12.94 10.42 -12.76
N LYS A 346 -12.38 10.28 -11.56
CA LYS A 346 -11.28 9.36 -11.35
C LYS A 346 -11.83 7.92 -11.28
N PRO A 347 -11.36 6.97 -12.11
CA PRO A 347 -11.79 5.59 -12.05
C PRO A 347 -11.31 4.91 -10.77
N THR A 348 -12.16 4.06 -10.23
CA THR A 348 -11.81 3.08 -9.19
C THR A 348 -11.18 1.84 -9.82
N ILE A 349 -10.54 0.99 -9.01
CA ILE A 349 -10.00 -0.30 -9.49
C ILE A 349 -11.15 -1.16 -10.07
N GLU A 350 -12.32 -1.12 -9.46
CA GLU A 350 -13.52 -1.83 -9.91
C GLU A 350 -13.98 -1.36 -11.30
N ASP A 351 -14.01 -0.04 -11.52
CA ASP A 351 -14.37 0.53 -12.82
C ASP A 351 -13.45 0.01 -13.92
N LEU A 352 -12.15 -0.07 -13.65
CA LEU A 352 -11.15 -0.56 -14.60
C LEU A 352 -11.31 -2.07 -14.86
N ILE A 353 -11.55 -2.86 -13.82
CA ILE A 353 -11.79 -4.31 -13.96
C ILE A 353 -13.06 -4.56 -14.79
N ILE A 354 -14.12 -3.80 -14.54
CA ILE A 354 -15.44 -4.08 -15.11
C ILE A 354 -15.56 -3.52 -16.52
N ASN A 355 -15.25 -2.24 -16.71
CA ASN A 355 -15.48 -1.52 -17.96
C ASN A 355 -14.35 -1.73 -18.97
N LEU A 356 -13.12 -1.98 -18.50
CA LEU A 356 -11.96 -2.23 -19.38
C LEU A 356 -11.49 -3.68 -19.36
N ASN A 357 -12.18 -4.57 -18.63
CA ASN A 357 -11.84 -5.99 -18.52
C ASN A 357 -10.38 -6.23 -18.09
N LEU A 358 -9.85 -5.35 -17.25
CA LEU A 358 -8.50 -5.51 -16.69
C LEU A 358 -8.53 -6.54 -15.55
N ASN A 359 -7.45 -7.31 -15.41
CA ASN A 359 -7.25 -8.07 -14.18
C ASN A 359 -6.87 -7.12 -13.03
N ILE A 360 -7.08 -7.55 -11.79
CA ILE A 360 -6.89 -6.69 -10.61
C ILE A 360 -5.46 -6.13 -10.49
N ARG A 361 -4.47 -6.96 -10.84
CA ARG A 361 -3.07 -6.54 -10.84
C ARG A 361 -2.84 -5.41 -11.82
N ASP A 362 -3.25 -5.57 -13.08
CA ASP A 362 -3.08 -4.57 -14.13
C ASP A 362 -3.89 -3.29 -13.81
N ALA A 363 -5.10 -3.42 -13.25
CA ALA A 363 -5.93 -2.28 -12.82
C ALA A 363 -5.29 -1.47 -11.68
N THR A 364 -4.64 -2.14 -10.71
CA THR A 364 -3.94 -1.47 -9.60
C THR A 364 -2.65 -0.81 -10.09
N ILE A 365 -1.86 -1.54 -10.89
CA ILE A 365 -0.58 -1.08 -11.40
C ILE A 365 -0.76 0.08 -12.37
N ILE A 366 -1.80 0.08 -13.22
CA ILE A 366 -1.95 1.09 -14.27
C ILE A 366 -2.23 2.49 -13.73
N ILE A 367 -2.99 2.61 -12.64
CA ILE A 367 -3.23 3.90 -11.97
C ILE A 367 -1.90 4.45 -11.43
N THR A 368 -1.12 3.60 -10.77
CA THR A 368 0.21 3.95 -10.25
C THR A 368 1.15 4.34 -11.38
N PHE A 369 1.14 3.60 -12.49
CA PHE A 369 1.93 3.89 -13.69
C PHE A 369 1.57 5.26 -14.28
N ILE A 370 0.28 5.57 -14.46
CA ILE A 370 -0.17 6.87 -14.99
C ILE A 370 0.28 8.01 -14.07
N ASN A 371 0.10 7.87 -12.75
CA ASN A 371 0.55 8.87 -11.79
C ASN A 371 2.06 9.07 -11.83
N LYS A 372 2.83 7.98 -11.81
CA LYS A 372 4.29 7.99 -11.89
C LYS A 372 4.75 8.72 -13.15
N MET A 373 4.16 8.38 -14.29
CA MET A 373 4.48 9.03 -15.56
C MET A 373 4.04 10.49 -15.62
N SER A 374 3.02 10.90 -14.86
CA SER A 374 2.59 12.30 -14.83
C SER A 374 3.49 13.18 -13.95
N VAL A 375 4.18 12.61 -12.95
CA VAL A 375 4.90 13.39 -11.93
C VAL A 375 6.42 13.26 -12.01
N GLU A 376 6.96 12.06 -12.21
CA GLU A 376 8.42 11.86 -12.12
C GLU A 376 9.14 12.43 -13.35
N ALA A 377 10.45 12.65 -13.29
CA ALA A 377 11.22 12.88 -14.52
C ALA A 377 11.39 11.56 -15.27
N LEU A 378 11.39 11.59 -16.60
CA LEU A 378 11.75 10.44 -17.42
C LEU A 378 13.08 10.75 -18.10
N GLU A 379 14.05 9.85 -17.95
CA GLU A 379 15.35 9.95 -18.61
C GLU A 379 15.31 9.15 -19.91
N GLU A 380 15.63 9.79 -21.03
CA GLU A 380 15.67 9.17 -22.35
C GLU A 380 17.00 9.51 -23.03
N ASP A 381 17.69 8.49 -23.54
CA ASP A 381 18.88 8.64 -24.37
C ASP A 381 18.49 8.40 -25.83
N PHE A 382 17.99 9.47 -26.48
CA PHE A 382 17.47 9.43 -27.85
C PHE A 382 18.53 8.99 -28.89
N GLU A 383 19.82 9.10 -28.58
CA GLU A 383 20.90 8.67 -29.49
C GLU A 383 20.99 7.15 -29.66
N ARG A 384 20.47 6.38 -28.69
CA ARG A 384 20.46 4.91 -28.74
C ARG A 384 19.27 4.31 -29.48
N TYR A 385 18.31 5.14 -29.87
CA TYR A 385 17.10 4.67 -30.53
C TYR A 385 17.36 4.35 -32.00
N SER A 386 16.67 3.34 -32.50
CA SER A 386 16.65 3.09 -33.94
C SER A 386 15.91 4.22 -34.66
N GLU A 387 16.27 4.47 -35.92
CA GLU A 387 15.62 5.49 -36.76
C GLU A 387 14.09 5.28 -36.83
N LYS A 388 13.66 4.02 -36.89
CA LYS A 388 12.23 3.67 -36.87
C LYS A 388 11.54 4.12 -35.58
N GLU A 389 12.16 3.91 -34.42
CA GLU A 389 11.60 4.32 -33.13
C GLU A 389 11.58 5.84 -32.99
N LEU A 390 12.64 6.53 -33.45
CA LEU A 390 12.66 7.99 -33.47
C LEU A 390 11.55 8.55 -34.36
N LEU A 391 11.33 7.97 -35.54
CA LEU A 391 10.26 8.39 -36.43
C LEU A 391 8.87 8.21 -35.80
N GLU A 392 8.63 7.12 -35.05
CA GLU A 392 7.37 6.92 -34.31
C GLU A 392 7.17 8.00 -33.23
N ILE A 393 8.23 8.40 -32.51
CA ILE A 393 8.18 9.47 -31.49
C ILE A 393 8.01 10.84 -32.14
N ASP A 394 8.69 11.07 -33.26
CA ASP A 394 8.69 12.33 -34.00
C ASP A 394 7.30 12.61 -34.60
N ASN A 395 6.67 11.60 -35.21
CA ASN A 395 5.28 11.71 -35.68
C ASN A 395 4.32 12.08 -34.55
N LEU A 396 4.43 11.43 -33.38
CA LEU A 396 3.61 11.75 -32.21
C LEU A 396 3.91 13.17 -31.68
N SER A 397 5.15 13.65 -31.84
CA SER A 397 5.55 15.00 -31.48
C SER A 397 4.89 16.04 -32.40
N CYS A 398 4.81 15.76 -33.70
CA CYS A 398 4.05 16.59 -34.64
C CYS A 398 2.57 16.67 -34.24
N ASP A 399 1.93 15.54 -33.92
CA ASP A 399 0.53 15.50 -33.47
C ASP A 399 0.30 16.33 -32.20
N ILE A 400 1.27 16.34 -31.28
CA ILE A 400 1.22 17.18 -30.08
C ILE A 400 1.28 18.66 -30.46
N LEU A 401 2.17 19.04 -31.38
CA LEU A 401 2.41 20.44 -31.76
C LEU A 401 1.25 21.06 -32.53
N THR A 402 0.60 20.30 -33.42
CA THR A 402 -0.63 20.76 -34.10
C THR A 402 -1.70 21.14 -33.10
N LEU A 403 -1.83 20.39 -32.00
CA LEU A 403 -2.77 20.75 -30.95
C LEU A 403 -2.37 22.04 -30.21
N TYR A 404 -1.08 22.38 -30.04
CA TYR A 404 -0.63 23.54 -29.25
C TYR A 404 -1.01 24.90 -29.86
N LYS A 405 -1.33 24.94 -31.16
CA LYS A 405 -1.74 26.15 -31.90
C LYS A 405 -2.99 26.82 -31.30
N ASP A 406 -3.88 26.04 -30.69
CA ASP A 406 -5.23 26.47 -30.34
C ASP A 406 -5.47 26.86 -28.87
N ALA A 407 -4.48 26.73 -27.96
CA ALA A 407 -4.76 26.82 -26.51
C ALA A 407 -3.89 27.78 -25.70
N LYS A 408 -4.56 28.69 -24.98
CA LYS A 408 -4.07 29.41 -23.79
C LYS A 408 -4.18 28.60 -22.48
N THR A 409 -4.63 27.35 -22.53
CA THR A 409 -4.92 26.54 -21.35
C THR A 409 -3.74 25.66 -20.96
N ASP A 410 -3.47 25.59 -19.65
CA ASP A 410 -2.56 24.61 -19.06
C ASP A 410 -3.05 23.20 -19.44
N ARG A 411 -2.26 22.49 -20.26
CA ARG A 411 -2.63 21.14 -20.73
C ARG A 411 -1.95 20.10 -19.86
N ASP A 412 -2.75 19.51 -18.99
CA ASP A 412 -2.45 18.26 -18.31
C ASP A 412 -2.07 17.15 -19.32
N LEU A 413 -1.03 16.37 -19.01
CA LEU A 413 -0.53 15.21 -19.76
C LEU A 413 -1.66 14.23 -20.12
N ILE A 414 -2.65 14.03 -19.25
CA ILE A 414 -3.80 13.15 -19.49
C ILE A 414 -4.71 13.71 -20.60
N ASN A 415 -4.92 15.04 -20.65
CA ASN A 415 -5.67 15.66 -21.74
C ASN A 415 -4.96 15.47 -23.07
N LEU A 416 -3.64 15.69 -23.09
CA LEU A 416 -2.84 15.54 -24.30
C LEU A 416 -2.88 14.09 -24.81
N ALA A 417 -2.67 13.12 -23.91
CA ALA A 417 -2.76 11.69 -24.21
C ALA A 417 -4.10 11.28 -24.83
N HIS A 418 -5.20 11.86 -24.33
CA HIS A 418 -6.52 11.60 -24.89
C HIS A 418 -6.68 12.20 -26.30
N GLN A 419 -6.24 13.44 -26.51
CA GLN A 419 -6.41 14.15 -27.78
C GLN A 419 -5.65 13.52 -28.94
N VAL A 420 -4.44 13.01 -28.71
CA VAL A 420 -3.65 12.32 -29.74
C VAL A 420 -3.83 10.79 -29.71
N GLU A 421 -4.78 10.31 -28.90
CA GLU A 421 -5.06 8.88 -28.71
C GLU A 421 -3.80 8.02 -28.45
N ALA A 422 -2.93 8.44 -27.54
CA ALA A 422 -1.71 7.70 -27.19
C ALA A 422 -1.64 7.35 -25.70
N GLY A 423 -0.72 6.44 -25.36
CA GLY A 423 -0.42 6.11 -23.98
C GLY A 423 0.39 7.19 -23.29
N ILE A 424 0.28 7.27 -21.95
CA ILE A 424 0.88 8.33 -21.14
C ILE A 424 2.41 8.39 -21.22
N TYR A 425 3.06 7.24 -21.38
CA TYR A 425 4.52 7.15 -21.51
C TYR A 425 4.96 7.61 -22.89
N SER A 426 4.22 7.23 -23.94
CA SER A 426 4.48 7.71 -25.31
C SER A 426 4.38 9.24 -25.43
N ILE A 427 3.37 9.85 -24.80
CA ILE A 427 3.23 11.33 -24.74
C ILE A 427 4.43 11.97 -24.07
N LYS A 428 4.80 11.47 -22.89
CA LYS A 428 5.91 12.03 -22.14
C LYS A 428 7.22 11.95 -22.91
N ARG A 429 7.44 10.84 -23.62
CA ARG A 429 8.60 10.67 -24.50
C ARG A 429 8.60 11.63 -25.67
N ALA A 430 7.46 11.83 -26.32
CA ALA A 430 7.34 12.83 -27.39
C ALA A 430 7.65 14.24 -26.88
N LEU A 431 7.13 14.63 -25.70
CA LEU A 431 7.46 15.92 -25.09
C LEU A 431 8.96 16.08 -24.75
N LEU A 432 9.59 15.02 -24.23
CA LEU A 432 11.03 15.01 -23.98
C LEU A 432 11.84 15.08 -25.27
N TYR A 433 11.38 14.39 -26.32
CA TYR A 433 12.01 14.41 -27.63
C TYR A 433 11.92 15.80 -28.27
N ILE A 434 10.79 16.49 -28.15
CA ILE A 434 10.63 17.89 -28.55
C ILE A 434 11.71 18.75 -27.87
N SER A 435 11.79 18.66 -26.54
CA SER A 435 12.78 19.42 -25.77
C SER A 435 14.22 19.03 -26.13
N TRP A 436 14.49 17.75 -26.36
CA TRP A 436 15.82 17.26 -26.75
C TRP A 436 16.24 17.81 -28.11
N ILE A 437 15.37 17.78 -29.13
CA ILE A 437 15.64 18.34 -30.46
C ILE A 437 15.87 19.85 -30.38
N GLU A 438 15.05 20.59 -29.62
CA GLU A 438 15.22 22.05 -29.44
C GLU A 438 16.59 22.40 -28.85
N ASN A 439 17.09 21.58 -27.92
CA ASN A 439 18.40 21.77 -27.29
C ASN A 439 19.58 21.25 -28.13
N THR A 440 19.37 20.13 -28.84
CA THR A 440 20.42 19.41 -29.57
C THR A 440 20.69 20.02 -30.93
N ILE A 441 19.62 20.29 -31.70
CA ILE A 441 19.74 20.91 -33.02
C ILE A 441 19.87 22.40 -32.79
N ASN A 442 21.04 22.86 -32.36
CA ASN A 442 21.34 24.28 -32.22
C ASN A 442 22.13 24.80 -33.44
N ASP A 443 22.46 26.09 -33.47
CA ASP A 443 23.15 26.69 -34.61
C ASP A 443 24.52 26.02 -34.83
N GLN A 444 25.19 25.62 -33.74
CA GLN A 444 26.44 24.88 -33.79
C GLN A 444 26.29 23.50 -34.45
N TYR A 445 25.18 22.80 -34.21
CA TYR A 445 24.87 21.54 -34.86
C TYR A 445 24.79 21.69 -36.40
N ILE A 446 24.14 22.76 -36.89
CA ILE A 446 24.05 23.03 -38.34
C ILE A 446 25.45 23.22 -38.97
N TYR A 447 26.39 23.85 -38.26
CA TYR A 447 27.77 23.97 -38.75
C TYR A 447 28.49 22.62 -38.86
N THR A 448 28.17 21.67 -37.97
CA THR A 448 28.77 20.33 -37.96
C THR A 448 28.23 19.38 -39.03
N LEU A 449 27.12 19.71 -39.70
CA LEU A 449 26.58 18.91 -40.80
C LEU A 449 27.60 18.80 -41.95
N SER A 450 27.69 17.59 -42.51
CA SER A 450 28.48 17.34 -43.73
C SER A 450 27.90 18.09 -44.93
N ASP A 451 28.73 18.32 -45.95
CA ASP A 451 28.29 18.99 -47.18
C ASP A 451 27.15 18.23 -47.88
N GLN A 452 27.12 16.90 -47.78
CA GLN A 452 26.06 16.08 -48.32
C GLN A 452 24.75 16.27 -47.55
N GLU A 453 24.79 16.31 -46.22
CA GLU A 453 23.61 16.58 -45.39
C GLU A 453 23.08 17.99 -45.61
N LYS A 454 23.96 18.98 -45.69
CA LYS A 454 23.60 20.37 -46.05
C LYS A 454 22.91 20.43 -47.40
N LYS A 455 23.44 19.73 -48.41
CA LYS A 455 22.82 19.68 -49.74
C LYS A 455 21.44 19.03 -49.74
N ILE A 456 21.25 17.96 -48.97
CA ILE A 456 19.93 17.33 -48.80
C ILE A 456 18.96 18.31 -48.12
N LEU A 457 19.43 18.99 -47.07
CA LEU A 457 18.63 19.95 -46.31
C LEU A 457 18.26 21.18 -47.14
N ASP A 458 19.19 21.71 -47.92
CA ASP A 458 18.97 22.82 -48.84
C ASP A 458 17.91 22.44 -49.91
N GLY A 459 17.93 21.19 -50.39
CA GLY A 459 16.87 20.66 -51.26
C GLY A 459 15.49 20.61 -50.58
N LYS A 460 15.42 20.27 -49.29
CA LYS A 460 14.17 20.33 -48.51
C LYS A 460 13.70 21.78 -48.33
N ILE A 461 14.62 22.72 -48.02
CA ILE A 461 14.32 24.15 -47.89
C ILE A 461 13.74 24.70 -49.20
N SER A 462 14.38 24.46 -50.35
CA SER A 462 13.85 24.91 -51.64
C SER A 462 12.46 24.35 -51.93
N SER A 463 12.21 23.08 -51.57
CA SER A 463 10.90 22.45 -51.75
C SER A 463 9.83 23.08 -50.85
N ALA A 464 10.17 23.36 -49.58
CA ALA A 464 9.28 24.06 -48.65
C ALA A 464 8.97 25.49 -49.10
N LEU A 465 10.00 26.27 -49.46
CA LEU A 465 9.84 27.65 -49.91
C LEU A 465 9.01 27.73 -51.18
N LYS A 466 9.21 26.81 -52.13
CA LYS A 466 8.41 26.73 -53.34
C LYS A 466 6.93 26.54 -53.01
N TYR A 467 6.62 25.58 -52.14
CA TYR A 467 5.25 25.34 -51.69
C TYR A 467 4.63 26.59 -51.02
N ILE A 468 5.39 27.24 -50.13
CA ILE A 468 4.95 28.43 -49.39
C ILE A 468 4.64 29.60 -50.33
N VAL A 469 5.51 29.85 -51.30
CA VAL A 469 5.34 30.92 -52.31
C VAL A 469 4.15 30.62 -53.23
N GLU A 470 4.01 29.38 -53.69
CA GLU A 470 2.89 28.97 -54.57
C GLU A 470 1.52 29.10 -53.90
N ASN A 471 1.46 29.09 -52.56
CA ASN A 471 0.23 29.18 -51.77
C ASN A 471 0.08 30.50 -50.99
N GLU A 472 0.96 31.49 -51.21
CA GLU A 472 0.96 32.79 -50.53
C GLU A 472 0.98 32.68 -48.99
N LEU A 473 1.78 31.75 -48.46
CA LEU A 473 1.91 31.49 -47.02
C LEU A 473 3.16 32.16 -46.43
N GLU A 474 3.23 32.30 -45.11
CA GLU A 474 4.47 32.70 -44.41
C GLU A 474 5.26 31.45 -44.01
N LEU A 475 6.61 31.49 -44.12
CA LEU A 475 7.45 30.40 -43.63
C LEU A 475 7.40 30.37 -42.09
N GLU A 476 6.59 29.45 -41.57
CA GLU A 476 6.44 29.21 -40.15
C GLU A 476 6.75 27.75 -39.81
N PHE A 477 7.28 27.52 -38.61
CA PHE A 477 7.61 26.17 -38.11
C PHE A 477 6.41 25.22 -38.22
N GLN A 478 5.24 25.70 -37.82
CA GLN A 478 4.02 24.91 -37.79
C GLN A 478 3.55 24.51 -39.20
N LEU A 479 3.75 25.40 -40.18
CA LEU A 479 3.31 25.19 -41.55
C LEU A 479 4.13 24.11 -42.26
N LEU A 480 5.42 23.99 -41.93
CA LEU A 480 6.27 22.91 -42.43
C LEU A 480 5.77 21.53 -41.99
N ILE A 481 5.20 21.45 -40.78
CA ILE A 481 4.63 20.21 -40.25
C ILE A 481 3.25 19.93 -40.86
N GLU A 482 2.34 20.91 -40.78
CA GLU A 482 0.92 20.73 -41.13
C GLU A 482 0.68 20.61 -42.64
N GLU A 483 1.30 21.48 -43.43
CA GLU A 483 0.97 21.63 -44.87
C GLU A 483 2.00 20.96 -45.77
N VAL A 484 3.28 21.00 -45.38
CA VAL A 484 4.36 20.40 -46.18
C VAL A 484 4.61 18.94 -45.79
N GLY A 485 4.24 18.53 -44.58
CA GLY A 485 4.38 17.16 -44.08
C GLY A 485 5.82 16.80 -43.68
N PHE A 486 6.65 17.78 -43.32
CA PHE A 486 7.95 17.50 -42.73
C PHE A 486 7.80 17.03 -41.29
N ASN A 487 8.67 16.09 -40.90
CA ASN A 487 8.76 15.65 -39.51
C ASN A 487 9.37 16.77 -38.63
N PHE A 488 9.24 16.65 -37.32
CA PHE A 488 9.64 17.68 -36.35
C PHE A 488 11.14 17.99 -36.45
N LYS A 489 11.97 16.95 -36.50
CA LYS A 489 13.43 17.08 -36.68
C LYS A 489 13.80 17.85 -37.94
N ASP A 490 13.22 17.47 -39.09
CA ASP A 490 13.46 18.10 -40.38
C ASP A 490 12.98 19.55 -40.39
N SER A 491 11.81 19.83 -39.83
CA SER A 491 11.29 21.20 -39.70
C SER A 491 12.23 22.10 -38.91
N ASN A 492 12.82 21.57 -37.82
CA ASN A 492 13.81 22.31 -37.02
C ASN A 492 15.10 22.57 -37.80
N LEU A 493 15.61 21.54 -38.49
CA LEU A 493 16.78 21.67 -39.36
C LEU A 493 16.55 22.68 -40.48
N ILE A 494 15.40 22.63 -41.16
CA ILE A 494 15.03 23.52 -42.27
C ILE A 494 15.03 24.97 -41.79
N ILE A 495 14.33 25.27 -40.69
CA ILE A 495 14.24 26.65 -40.20
C ILE A 495 15.58 27.17 -39.71
N ARG A 496 16.35 26.38 -38.95
CA ARG A 496 17.65 26.84 -38.46
C ARG A 496 18.66 27.04 -39.57
N ARG A 497 18.70 26.13 -40.55
CA ARG A 497 19.55 26.29 -41.73
C ARG A 497 19.12 27.48 -42.57
N TYR A 498 17.82 27.68 -42.78
CA TYR A 498 17.29 28.87 -43.45
C TYR A 498 17.71 30.15 -42.71
N ASN A 499 17.46 30.24 -41.41
CA ASN A 499 17.85 31.37 -40.57
C ASN A 499 19.36 31.63 -40.61
N GLN A 500 20.19 30.57 -40.57
CA GLN A 500 21.64 30.67 -40.70
C GLN A 500 22.05 31.31 -42.04
N ILE A 501 21.41 30.90 -43.14
CA ILE A 501 21.69 31.46 -44.47
C ILE A 501 21.32 32.94 -44.49
N ILE A 502 20.09 33.30 -44.10
CA ILE A 502 19.59 34.69 -44.20
C ILE A 502 20.20 35.64 -43.15
N SER A 503 20.74 35.11 -42.06
CA SER A 503 21.43 35.90 -41.03
C SER A 503 22.93 36.06 -41.31
N ASN A 504 23.45 35.41 -42.35
CA ASN A 504 24.86 35.52 -42.68
C ASN A 504 25.17 36.93 -43.21
N GLU A 505 25.98 37.68 -42.47
CA GLU A 505 26.45 39.00 -42.88
C GLU A 505 27.41 38.88 -44.05
N ILE A 506 26.97 39.34 -45.22
CA ILE A 506 27.77 39.26 -46.44
C ILE A 506 28.42 40.61 -46.73
N ASN A 507 29.74 40.67 -46.56
CA ASN A 507 30.55 41.79 -47.04
C ASN A 507 30.92 41.60 -48.51
N ILE A 508 30.13 42.18 -49.41
CA ILE A 508 30.32 42.08 -50.87
C ILE A 508 31.71 42.54 -51.31
N ASP A 509 32.32 43.48 -50.61
CA ASP A 509 33.63 44.03 -51.00
C ASP A 509 34.77 43.04 -50.75
N THR A 510 34.52 41.95 -50.02
CA THR A 510 35.47 40.84 -49.81
C THR A 510 35.41 39.77 -50.90
N PHE A 511 34.47 39.87 -51.85
CA PHE A 511 34.33 38.87 -52.89
C PHE A 511 35.53 38.88 -53.84
N THR A 512 36.05 37.68 -54.15
CA THR A 512 37.04 37.53 -55.23
C THR A 512 36.39 37.82 -56.57
N GLU A 513 37.17 38.27 -57.55
CA GLU A 513 36.60 38.70 -58.83
C GLU A 513 35.89 37.57 -59.61
N ARG A 514 36.34 36.32 -59.41
CA ARG A 514 35.64 35.13 -59.91
C ARG A 514 34.28 34.95 -59.22
N LYS A 515 34.23 35.07 -57.88
CA LYS A 515 32.98 34.95 -57.11
C LYS A 515 32.03 36.08 -57.44
N LYS A 516 32.51 37.32 -57.49
CA LYS A 516 31.75 38.50 -57.88
C LYS A 516 31.14 38.37 -59.27
N THR A 517 31.90 37.91 -60.28
CA THR A 517 31.37 37.67 -61.63
C THR A 517 30.25 36.63 -61.62
N LYS A 518 30.41 35.54 -60.85
CA LYS A 518 29.39 34.50 -60.70
C LYS A 518 28.12 35.04 -60.01
N ILE A 519 28.28 35.70 -58.87
CA ILE A 519 27.18 36.27 -58.08
C ILE A 519 26.46 37.38 -58.84
N GLU A 520 27.18 38.24 -59.57
CA GLU A 520 26.58 39.26 -60.43
C GLU A 520 25.76 38.63 -61.56
N ALA A 521 26.23 37.53 -62.17
CA ALA A 521 25.47 36.82 -63.18
C ALA A 521 24.15 36.26 -62.62
N LEU A 522 24.15 35.75 -61.38
CA LEU A 522 22.95 35.31 -60.67
C LEU A 522 22.03 36.48 -60.31
N ALA A 523 22.58 37.58 -59.77
CA ALA A 523 21.83 38.79 -59.45
C ALA A 523 21.13 39.39 -60.69
N ARG A 524 21.80 39.40 -61.84
CA ARG A 524 21.22 39.81 -63.13
C ARG A 524 20.06 38.90 -63.55
N LYS A 525 20.12 37.61 -63.26
CA LYS A 525 19.02 36.67 -63.55
C LYS A 525 17.84 36.93 -62.63
N ILE A 526 18.07 37.02 -61.32
CA ILE A 526 17.04 37.39 -60.34
C ILE A 526 16.34 38.69 -60.74
N TYR A 527 17.10 39.71 -61.15
CA TYR A 527 16.54 40.98 -61.64
C TYR A 527 15.69 40.81 -62.91
N LYS A 528 16.12 39.98 -63.85
CA LYS A 528 15.35 39.66 -65.07
C LYS A 528 14.07 38.89 -64.76
N THR A 529 14.14 37.89 -63.88
CA THR A 529 12.99 37.10 -63.39
C THR A 529 11.95 37.99 -62.70
N LYS A 530 12.39 38.99 -61.91
CA LYS A 530 11.49 40.00 -61.36
C LYS A 530 10.81 40.83 -62.44
N LYS A 531 11.56 41.22 -63.47
CA LYS A 531 11.06 42.03 -64.59
C LYS A 531 10.13 41.25 -65.52
N SER A 532 10.30 39.94 -65.67
CA SER A 532 9.38 39.08 -66.42
C SER A 532 8.07 38.81 -65.68
N GLY A 533 8.02 39.08 -64.37
CA GLY A 533 6.86 38.83 -63.53
C GLY A 533 6.80 37.39 -62.99
N GLU A 534 7.88 36.62 -63.12
CA GLU A 534 7.99 35.28 -62.53
C GLU A 534 8.11 35.30 -61.00
N ILE A 535 8.53 36.44 -60.43
CA ILE A 535 8.53 36.72 -58.99
C ILE A 535 7.92 38.09 -58.71
N ASN A 536 7.28 38.24 -57.56
CA ASN A 536 6.49 39.38 -57.11
C ASN A 536 7.28 40.34 -56.20
N SER A 537 8.36 39.89 -55.59
CA SER A 537 9.18 40.64 -54.64
C SER A 537 10.67 40.25 -54.72
N TYR A 538 11.49 40.90 -53.88
CA TYR A 538 12.87 40.46 -53.59
C TYR A 538 12.96 39.92 -52.16
N GLU A 539 11.85 39.36 -51.66
CA GLU A 539 11.84 38.67 -50.38
C GLU A 539 12.67 37.38 -50.46
N PRO A 540 13.44 37.03 -49.41
CA PRO A 540 14.33 35.88 -49.43
C PRO A 540 13.62 34.58 -49.83
N GLU A 541 12.40 34.34 -49.34
CA GLU A 541 11.60 33.13 -49.56
C GLU A 541 11.32 32.92 -51.06
N GLU A 542 10.97 33.98 -51.77
CA GLU A 542 10.61 33.93 -53.18
C GLU A 542 11.83 33.67 -54.06
N ILE A 543 12.99 34.25 -53.71
CA ILE A 543 14.21 34.03 -54.49
C ILE A 543 14.86 32.68 -54.19
N LEU A 544 14.89 32.26 -52.92
CA LEU A 544 15.50 31.00 -52.51
C LEU A 544 14.68 29.78 -52.96
N SER A 545 13.43 29.98 -53.39
CA SER A 545 12.63 28.95 -54.08
C SER A 545 13.00 28.76 -55.57
N LEU A 546 13.78 29.67 -56.17
CA LEU A 546 14.14 29.61 -57.58
C LEU A 546 15.21 28.55 -57.85
N ASN A 547 14.96 27.70 -58.84
CA ASN A 547 15.95 26.74 -59.33
C ASN A 547 16.81 27.35 -60.46
N ILE A 548 17.76 28.21 -60.10
CA ILE A 548 18.68 28.86 -61.07
C ILE A 548 20.00 28.08 -61.14
N GLU A 549 20.21 27.37 -62.24
CA GLU A 549 21.53 26.83 -62.66
C GLU A 549 22.27 25.97 -61.63
N SER A 550 21.55 25.21 -60.80
CA SER A 550 22.16 24.41 -59.72
C SER A 550 22.95 25.24 -58.70
N SER A 551 22.62 26.52 -58.53
CA SER A 551 23.21 27.40 -57.51
C SER A 551 22.82 26.92 -56.11
N SER A 552 23.73 27.06 -55.13
CA SER A 552 23.36 26.79 -53.73
C SER A 552 22.49 27.91 -53.16
N LEU A 553 21.78 27.64 -52.06
CA LEU A 553 20.99 28.64 -51.37
C LEU A 553 21.85 29.81 -50.87
N GLU A 554 23.11 29.57 -50.47
CA GLU A 554 24.01 30.65 -50.07
C GLU A 554 24.40 31.53 -51.26
N GLU A 555 24.62 30.95 -52.44
CA GLU A 555 24.94 31.71 -53.65
C GLU A 555 23.75 32.58 -54.09
N LEU A 556 22.53 32.07 -53.93
CA LEU A 556 21.30 32.84 -54.16
C LEU A 556 21.15 33.97 -53.14
N TRP A 557 21.41 33.72 -51.85
CA TRP A 557 21.39 34.75 -50.82
C TRP A 557 22.44 35.85 -51.07
N GLU A 558 23.67 35.47 -51.40
CA GLU A 558 24.74 36.39 -51.80
C GLU A 558 24.36 37.23 -53.02
N ALA A 559 23.67 36.64 -54.00
CA ALA A 559 23.18 37.35 -55.17
C ALA A 559 22.08 38.36 -54.83
N ILE A 560 21.18 38.05 -53.89
CA ILE A 560 20.16 38.98 -53.41
C ILE A 560 20.80 40.16 -52.68
N VAL A 561 21.75 39.88 -51.77
CA VAL A 561 22.46 40.93 -51.01
C VAL A 561 23.25 41.82 -51.97
N TYR A 562 23.94 41.24 -52.96
CA TYR A 562 24.63 41.98 -54.02
C TYR A 562 23.67 42.89 -54.79
N LEU A 563 22.51 42.37 -55.20
CA LEU A 563 21.49 43.12 -55.95
C LEU A 563 20.94 44.29 -55.11
N LYS A 564 20.56 44.04 -53.84
CA LYS A 564 20.01 45.07 -52.94
C LYS A 564 21.01 46.21 -52.70
N VAL A 565 22.27 45.88 -52.42
CA VAL A 565 23.33 46.85 -52.09
C VAL A 565 23.86 47.59 -53.32
N LYS A 566 24.23 46.89 -54.39
CA LYS A 566 24.96 47.52 -55.52
C LYS A 566 24.04 48.02 -56.64
N VAL A 567 22.84 47.46 -56.80
CA VAL A 567 21.94 47.78 -57.92
C VAL A 567 20.73 48.58 -57.47
N LEU A 568 20.05 48.13 -56.41
CA LEU A 568 18.81 48.74 -55.96
C LEU A 568 19.03 49.90 -54.98
N ASN A 569 20.22 50.02 -54.38
CA ASN A 569 20.53 51.01 -53.34
C ASN A 569 19.53 50.99 -52.17
N VAL A 570 18.97 49.82 -51.86
CA VAL A 570 18.02 49.63 -50.76
C VAL A 570 18.79 49.08 -49.56
N LEU A 571 18.66 49.74 -48.40
CA LEU A 571 19.15 49.19 -47.15
C LEU A 571 18.49 47.83 -46.91
N VAL A 572 19.30 46.80 -46.66
CA VAL A 572 18.79 45.48 -46.30
C VAL A 572 18.06 45.63 -44.97
N THR A 573 16.73 45.60 -44.99
CA THR A 573 15.92 45.45 -43.78
C THR A 573 16.32 44.15 -43.10
N GLU A 574 16.47 44.14 -41.78
CA GLU A 574 16.76 42.92 -41.02
C GLU A 574 15.79 41.83 -41.43
N SER A 575 16.32 40.71 -41.93
CA SER A 575 15.52 39.56 -42.34
C SER A 575 14.71 39.07 -41.13
N ARG A 576 13.44 38.73 -41.35
CA ARG A 576 12.57 38.21 -40.29
C ARG A 576 13.10 36.83 -39.86
N ILE A 577 13.84 36.78 -38.76
CA ILE A 577 14.28 35.50 -38.17
C ILE A 577 13.05 34.75 -37.70
N ILE A 578 12.85 33.54 -38.22
CA ILE A 578 11.72 32.72 -37.85
C ILE A 578 12.05 32.04 -36.53
N LYS A 579 11.21 32.26 -35.53
CA LYS A 579 11.40 31.63 -34.22
C LYS A 579 11.12 30.13 -34.34
N THR A 580 12.08 29.32 -33.92
CA THR A 580 11.91 27.88 -33.73
C THR A 580 11.36 27.55 -32.34
N GLU A 581 11.32 28.54 -31.43
CA GLU A 581 10.89 28.33 -30.04
C GLU A 581 9.39 28.08 -29.98
N ILE A 582 9.02 26.83 -29.73
CA ILE A 582 7.68 26.48 -29.26
C ILE A 582 7.66 26.89 -27.79
N GLY A 583 7.05 28.03 -27.47
CA GLY A 583 7.15 28.66 -26.16
C GLY A 583 7.10 27.65 -25.01
N LYS A 584 8.23 27.47 -24.29
CA LYS A 584 8.51 26.44 -23.28
C LYS A 584 7.29 25.57 -22.93
N ILE A 585 7.12 24.45 -23.64
CA ILE A 585 6.16 23.42 -23.25
C ILE A 585 6.63 22.86 -21.90
N ARG A 586 5.98 23.28 -20.81
CA ARG A 586 6.29 22.78 -19.48
C ARG A 586 5.67 21.40 -19.34
N SER A 587 6.52 20.38 -19.18
CA SER A 587 6.12 19.01 -18.86
C SER A 587 5.66 18.81 -17.41
N GLU A 588 5.76 19.84 -16.57
CA GLU A 588 5.47 19.76 -15.12
C GLU A 588 4.01 20.10 -14.79
N GLY A 589 3.08 19.24 -15.23
CA GLY A 589 1.70 19.23 -14.76
C GLY A 589 1.52 18.23 -13.61
N ASN A 590 1.23 18.70 -12.39
CA ASN A 590 0.95 17.80 -11.27
C ASN A 590 -0.45 17.18 -11.39
N VAL A 591 -0.53 15.90 -11.74
CA VAL A 591 -1.76 15.11 -11.60
C VAL A 591 -1.53 13.94 -10.64
N GLN A 592 -2.20 13.99 -9.49
CA GLN A 592 -2.25 12.87 -8.55
C GLN A 592 -3.65 12.24 -8.60
N LEU A 593 -3.77 11.06 -9.19
CA LEU A 593 -4.95 10.22 -9.05
C LEU A 593 -4.85 9.48 -7.71
N LYS A 594 -5.47 9.97 -6.62
CA LYS A 594 -5.54 9.25 -5.31
C LYS A 594 -6.62 8.17 -5.27
N GLU A 595 -6.32 6.94 -4.84
CA GLU A 595 -7.31 5.85 -4.69
C GLU A 595 -8.40 6.25 -3.67
N ARG A 596 -9.67 5.90 -3.94
CA ARG A 596 -10.77 6.09 -2.98
C ARG A 596 -11.44 4.74 -2.74
N HIS A 597 -11.47 4.30 -1.49
CA HIS A 597 -12.56 3.44 -0.99
C HIS A 597 -13.71 4.36 -0.56
N GLY A 598 -14.94 4.03 -0.98
CA GLY A 598 -15.98 5.02 -1.27
C GLY A 598 -16.75 5.59 -0.07
N THR A 599 -17.16 6.86 -0.20
CA THR A 599 -18.46 7.41 0.26
C THR A 599 -18.78 8.69 -0.55
N LYS A 600 -20.07 8.97 -0.82
CA LYS A 600 -20.58 9.90 -1.86
C LYS A 600 -21.18 11.23 -1.32
N ILE A 601 -20.90 12.33 -2.07
CA ILE A 601 -21.72 13.54 -2.41
C ILE A 601 -21.90 14.65 -1.32
N SER A 602 -21.58 15.95 -1.51
CA SER A 602 -22.27 16.93 -2.40
C SER A 602 -21.59 18.33 -2.57
N LYS A 603 -21.74 18.86 -3.82
CA LYS A 603 -21.97 20.22 -4.39
C LYS A 603 -21.15 21.50 -4.02
N ARG A 604 -20.84 22.24 -5.11
CA ARG A 604 -20.13 23.54 -5.27
C ARG A 604 -21.08 24.74 -5.22
N GLU A 605 -20.56 25.91 -4.85
CA GLU A 605 -21.07 27.23 -5.27
C GLU A 605 -19.93 28.15 -5.77
N ALA A 606 -20.28 29.01 -6.74
CA ALA A 606 -19.40 29.86 -7.54
C ALA A 606 -19.48 31.34 -7.09
N ILE A 607 -18.39 32.11 -7.25
CA ILE A 607 -18.40 33.57 -7.05
C ILE A 607 -17.74 34.28 -8.24
N GLN A 608 -18.45 35.33 -8.70
CA GLN A 608 -18.22 36.15 -9.89
C GLN A 608 -17.13 37.22 -9.71
N LEU A 609 -16.47 37.55 -10.83
CA LEU A 609 -15.52 38.66 -11.01
C LEU A 609 -16.25 39.96 -11.38
N SER A 610 -15.89 41.08 -10.75
CA SER A 610 -16.28 42.43 -11.17
C SER A 610 -15.09 43.26 -11.67
N LYS A 611 -15.27 43.85 -12.86
CA LYS A 611 -14.35 44.75 -13.58
C LYS A 611 -14.30 46.16 -12.96
N GLY A 612 -13.13 46.79 -13.00
CA GLY A 612 -12.98 48.25 -12.79
C GLY A 612 -11.66 48.76 -13.38
N SER A 613 -11.74 49.71 -14.31
CA SER A 613 -10.64 50.34 -15.04
C SER A 613 -10.14 51.62 -14.34
N ILE A 614 -8.82 51.84 -14.28
CA ILE A 614 -8.24 53.14 -13.88
C ILE A 614 -7.05 53.48 -14.80
N LYS A 615 -7.04 54.74 -15.26
CA LYS A 615 -6.09 55.36 -16.20
C LYS A 615 -4.75 55.66 -15.53
N LEU A 616 -3.65 55.46 -16.25
CA LEU A 616 -2.29 55.83 -15.85
C LEU A 616 -1.92 57.23 -16.40
N GLN A 617 -1.42 58.10 -15.53
CA GLN A 617 -0.70 59.33 -15.88
C GLN A 617 0.78 59.14 -15.54
N ASP A 618 1.65 59.46 -16.49
CA ASP A 618 3.11 59.41 -16.35
C ASP A 618 3.63 60.54 -15.45
N ALA A 619 4.36 60.16 -14.40
CA ALA A 619 5.16 61.08 -13.60
C ALA A 619 6.60 60.55 -13.50
N ASN A 620 7.50 61.24 -14.19
CA ASN A 620 8.95 61.02 -14.12
C ASN A 620 9.49 61.32 -12.72
N LEU A 621 9.88 60.29 -11.97
CA LEU A 621 10.52 60.40 -10.65
C LEU A 621 11.99 59.95 -10.73
N LYS A 622 12.90 60.89 -10.46
CA LYS A 622 14.34 60.63 -10.26
C LYS A 622 14.57 60.05 -8.86
N PHE A 623 15.14 58.85 -8.79
CA PHE A 623 15.39 58.17 -7.51
C PHE A 623 16.77 58.47 -6.92
N LYS A 624 16.78 58.89 -5.64
CA LYS A 624 17.96 59.04 -4.78
C LYS A 624 18.45 57.67 -4.33
N THR A 625 19.74 57.40 -4.53
CA THR A 625 20.45 56.22 -4.05
C THR A 625 20.99 56.44 -2.63
N SER A 626 20.37 55.83 -1.61
CA SER A 626 21.03 55.23 -0.43
C SER A 626 19.99 54.77 0.61
N ALA A 627 20.36 53.73 1.38
CA ALA A 627 19.60 52.96 2.39
C ALA A 627 19.05 51.60 1.91
N GLU A 628 19.25 50.58 2.75
CA GLU A 628 18.87 49.16 2.54
C GLU A 628 17.56 49.00 1.76
N LYS A 629 17.68 48.53 0.51
CA LYS A 629 16.58 48.45 -0.46
C LYS A 629 15.48 47.48 -0.03
N VAL A 630 15.86 46.34 0.56
CA VAL A 630 14.93 45.33 1.09
C VAL A 630 15.30 45.04 2.54
N GLN A 631 14.32 45.11 3.44
CA GLN A 631 14.50 44.84 4.87
C GLN A 631 13.95 43.46 5.21
N LEU A 632 14.76 42.66 5.90
CA LEU A 632 14.34 41.37 6.47
C LEU A 632 14.13 41.51 7.98
N LYS A 633 12.99 41.02 8.46
CA LYS A 633 12.70 40.76 9.87
C LYS A 633 12.47 39.26 10.07
N ARG A 634 12.85 38.74 11.23
CA ARG A 634 12.71 37.32 11.56
C ARG A 634 12.14 37.16 12.97
N GLY A 635 11.37 36.11 13.16
CA GLY A 635 10.84 35.69 14.46
C GLY A 635 10.68 34.17 14.47
N MET A 636 10.50 33.59 15.65
CA MET A 636 10.21 32.17 15.79
C MET A 636 9.13 31.93 16.85
N ASP A 637 8.31 30.93 16.61
CA ASP A 637 7.30 30.38 17.49
C ASP A 637 7.28 28.84 17.37
N PHE A 638 6.62 28.16 18.29
CA PHE A 638 6.53 26.70 18.30
C PHE A 638 5.09 26.28 18.03
N VAL A 639 4.88 25.38 17.06
CA VAL A 639 3.55 24.98 16.59
C VAL A 639 3.55 23.48 16.31
N GLY A 640 2.80 22.71 17.10
CA GLY A 640 2.57 21.28 16.84
C GLY A 640 3.85 20.44 16.71
N GLY A 641 4.85 20.69 17.56
CA GLY A 641 6.09 19.91 17.57
C GLY A 641 7.10 20.34 16.50
N LEU A 642 6.77 21.40 15.77
CA LEU A 642 7.62 22.06 14.79
C LEU A 642 7.97 23.46 15.26
N ILE A 643 9.04 24.00 14.70
CA ILE A 643 9.49 25.36 14.94
C ILE A 643 9.09 26.20 13.74
N ARG A 644 8.15 27.12 13.94
CA ARG A 644 7.75 28.06 12.90
C ARG A 644 8.73 29.23 12.89
N TYR A 645 9.49 29.34 11.83
CA TYR A 645 10.46 30.40 11.58
C TYR A 645 9.88 31.39 10.58
N LYS A 646 9.43 32.54 11.08
CA LYS A 646 8.76 33.57 10.28
C LYS A 646 9.76 34.58 9.74
N VAL A 647 9.79 34.75 8.43
CA VAL A 647 10.58 35.75 7.72
C VAL A 647 9.64 36.79 7.11
N ALA A 648 9.68 38.03 7.61
CA ALA A 648 8.96 39.15 7.02
C ALA A 648 9.92 39.97 6.14
N ILE A 649 9.58 40.05 4.85
CA ILE A 649 10.32 40.80 3.84
C ILE A 649 9.57 42.10 3.58
N LYS A 650 10.27 43.24 3.64
CA LYS A 650 9.72 44.55 3.31
C LYS A 650 10.51 45.21 2.20
N ASN A 651 9.87 45.45 1.06
CA ASN A 651 10.46 46.23 -0.02
C ASN A 651 10.46 47.72 0.39
N LYS A 652 11.62 48.27 0.78
CA LYS A 652 11.73 49.69 1.15
C LYS A 652 12.00 50.58 -0.05
N THR A 653 12.29 50.02 -1.22
CA THR A 653 12.49 50.80 -2.43
C THR A 653 11.18 51.44 -2.88
N ASP A 654 11.31 52.41 -3.76
CA ASP A 654 10.21 53.02 -4.48
C ASP A 654 9.95 52.31 -5.83
N MET A 655 10.55 51.13 -6.04
CA MET A 655 10.48 50.35 -7.27
C MET A 655 9.93 48.95 -7.00
N LEU A 656 9.42 48.31 -8.05
CA LEU A 656 8.99 46.91 -8.00
C LEU A 656 10.22 46.00 -8.05
N ILE A 657 10.21 44.94 -7.22
CA ILE A 657 11.24 43.88 -7.24
C ILE A 657 10.60 42.58 -7.70
N ASN A 658 11.33 41.80 -8.50
CA ASN A 658 10.85 40.58 -9.14
C ASN A 658 11.66 39.36 -8.71
N ASN A 659 11.06 38.17 -8.88
CA ASN A 659 11.69 36.88 -8.63
C ASN A 659 12.37 36.81 -7.27
N LEU A 660 11.67 37.24 -6.23
CA LEU A 660 12.21 37.23 -4.88
C LEU A 660 12.21 35.80 -4.34
N GLU A 661 13.38 35.27 -4.02
CA GLU A 661 13.55 33.95 -3.44
C GLU A 661 14.10 34.07 -2.03
N VAL A 662 13.43 33.43 -1.07
CA VAL A 662 13.82 33.36 0.33
C VAL A 662 14.26 31.94 0.63
N SER A 663 15.46 31.78 1.16
CA SER A 663 15.99 30.52 1.66
C SER A 663 16.51 30.71 3.08
N LEU A 664 16.64 29.61 3.82
CA LEU A 664 17.24 29.62 5.14
C LEU A 664 18.61 28.96 5.07
N GLN A 665 19.62 29.66 5.58
CA GLN A 665 20.96 29.12 5.79
C GLN A 665 21.01 28.50 7.18
N MET A 666 21.08 27.17 7.21
CA MET A 666 21.22 26.34 8.40
C MET A 666 21.97 25.05 8.05
N THR A 667 22.47 24.31 9.05
CA THR A 667 23.08 22.99 8.84
C THR A 667 21.99 21.96 8.61
N ALA A 668 21.91 21.40 7.39
CA ALA A 668 20.85 20.47 6.98
C ALA A 668 20.79 19.18 7.83
N GLU A 669 21.91 18.75 8.40
CA GLU A 669 21.97 17.59 9.30
C GLU A 669 21.23 17.83 10.63
N HIS A 670 20.99 19.09 11.00
CA HIS A 670 20.39 19.43 12.29
C HIS A 670 18.93 19.84 12.21
N MET A 671 18.47 20.35 11.06
CA MET A 671 17.10 20.77 10.84
C MET A 671 16.64 20.47 9.43
N ARG A 672 15.37 20.10 9.31
CA ARG A 672 14.67 19.87 8.05
C ARG A 672 13.54 20.87 7.87
N ILE A 673 13.36 21.42 6.67
CA ILE A 673 12.17 22.22 6.32
C ILE A 673 11.05 21.25 5.95
N VAL A 674 9.98 21.22 6.73
CA VAL A 674 8.81 20.35 6.49
C VAL A 674 7.80 21.04 5.59
N ASP A 675 7.52 22.32 5.85
CA ASP A 675 6.59 23.09 5.03
C ASP A 675 6.95 24.57 4.94
N ILE A 676 6.40 25.23 3.92
CA ILE A 676 6.56 26.66 3.67
C ILE A 676 5.18 27.26 3.40
N LYS A 677 4.86 28.34 4.10
CA LYS A 677 3.59 29.06 3.94
C LYS A 677 3.79 30.54 3.63
N PRO A 678 2.91 31.15 2.81
CA PRO A 678 1.85 30.53 2.01
C PRO A 678 2.35 29.51 0.98
N ARG A 679 1.58 28.44 0.73
CA ARG A 679 1.98 27.34 -0.18
C ARG A 679 2.22 27.79 -1.61
N VAL A 680 1.55 28.85 -2.05
CA VAL A 680 1.77 29.48 -3.36
C VAL A 680 3.21 29.95 -3.56
N TYR A 681 3.96 30.16 -2.46
CA TYR A 681 5.37 30.53 -2.52
C TYR A 681 6.30 29.31 -2.45
N LYS A 682 5.84 28.11 -2.06
CA LYS A 682 6.72 26.96 -1.87
C LYS A 682 7.35 26.49 -3.19
N LYS A 683 8.69 26.43 -3.23
CA LYS A 683 9.51 25.87 -4.32
C LYS A 683 10.66 25.06 -3.71
N GLY A 684 10.37 23.79 -3.39
CA GLY A 684 11.27 22.95 -2.60
C GLY A 684 11.45 23.53 -1.19
N ASP A 685 12.70 23.66 -0.76
CA ASP A 685 13.13 24.23 0.54
C ASP A 685 13.26 25.76 0.53
N ARG A 686 12.70 26.41 -0.51
CA ARG A 686 12.75 27.86 -0.70
C ARG A 686 11.36 28.41 -0.94
N ALA A 687 11.18 29.69 -0.63
CA ALA A 687 9.96 30.42 -0.92
C ALA A 687 10.21 31.41 -2.06
N LYS A 688 9.38 31.38 -3.11
CA LYS A 688 9.45 32.28 -4.26
C LYS A 688 8.23 33.19 -4.30
N ILE A 689 8.48 34.49 -4.11
CA ILE A 689 7.50 35.56 -4.25
C ILE A 689 7.70 36.19 -5.64
N PRO A 690 6.72 36.08 -6.56
CA PRO A 690 6.90 36.48 -7.96
C PRO A 690 7.31 37.95 -8.13
N SER A 691 6.65 38.84 -7.39
CA SER A 691 6.97 40.26 -7.36
C SER A 691 6.52 40.90 -6.04
N MET A 692 7.17 42.00 -5.65
CA MET A 692 6.74 42.86 -4.55
C MET A 692 6.73 44.32 -4.99
N SER A 693 5.59 44.97 -4.79
CA SER A 693 5.40 46.40 -5.02
C SER A 693 6.24 47.25 -4.06
N PRO A 694 6.50 48.52 -4.42
CA PRO A 694 7.11 49.49 -3.51
C PRO A 694 6.41 49.52 -2.14
N LYS A 695 7.18 49.58 -1.06
CA LYS A 695 6.70 49.63 0.34
C LYS A 695 5.90 48.40 0.82
N GLN A 696 5.64 47.40 -0.03
CA GLN A 696 4.94 46.17 0.32
C GLN A 696 5.74 45.37 1.35
N SER A 697 5.02 44.71 2.25
CA SER A 697 5.58 43.76 3.20
C SER A 697 4.87 42.43 3.04
N GLU A 698 5.64 41.37 2.86
CA GLU A 698 5.15 40.00 2.80
C GLU A 698 5.81 39.17 3.90
N SER A 699 5.17 38.08 4.30
CA SER A 699 5.77 37.14 5.25
C SER A 699 5.69 35.71 4.75
N VAL A 700 6.79 34.99 4.98
CA VAL A 700 6.92 33.57 4.71
C VAL A 700 7.20 32.87 6.03
N ASP A 701 6.42 31.83 6.31
CA ASP A 701 6.61 30.97 7.48
C ASP A 701 7.25 29.66 7.03
N PHE A 702 8.43 29.34 7.57
CA PHE A 702 9.09 28.05 7.39
C PHE A 702 8.81 27.18 8.61
N TYR A 703 8.33 25.96 8.42
CA TYR A 703 8.12 24.99 9.49
C TYR A 703 9.33 24.07 9.54
N LEU A 704 10.11 24.21 10.61
CA LEU A 704 11.36 23.51 10.81
C LEU A 704 11.16 22.35 11.77
N GLU A 705 11.67 21.19 11.40
CA GLU A 705 11.77 20.03 12.25
C GLU A 705 13.21 19.88 12.73
N PRO A 706 13.46 19.96 14.05
CA PRO A 706 14.77 19.64 14.58
C PRO A 706 15.02 18.14 14.43
N MET A 707 16.16 17.79 13.81
CA MET A 707 16.66 16.43 13.69
C MET A 707 17.60 16.09 14.84
N ILE A 708 18.19 17.08 15.51
CA ILE A 708 18.94 16.86 16.75
C ILE A 708 18.58 17.93 17.77
N CYS A 709 18.77 17.60 19.05
CA CYS A 709 18.75 18.60 20.12
C CYS A 709 19.99 19.47 20.07
N GLY A 710 19.81 20.78 20.22
CA GLY A 710 20.89 21.76 20.18
C GLY A 710 20.42 23.19 19.94
N SER A 711 21.40 24.09 19.82
CA SER A 711 21.18 25.49 19.45
C SER A 711 21.71 25.71 18.03
N ILE A 712 20.80 25.88 17.08
CA ILE A 712 21.11 25.88 15.65
C ILE A 712 20.93 27.32 15.12
N PRO A 713 22.00 27.95 14.60
CA PRO A 713 21.88 29.29 14.03
C PRO A 713 21.18 29.23 12.67
N VAL A 714 20.04 29.89 12.54
CA VAL A 714 19.28 30.00 11.28
C VAL A 714 19.32 31.44 10.79
N ALA A 715 19.81 31.66 9.57
CA ALA A 715 19.81 32.98 8.92
C ALA A 715 18.97 32.98 7.63
N PRO A 716 18.03 33.91 7.45
CA PRO A 716 17.33 34.04 6.18
C PRO A 716 18.21 34.76 5.16
N ILE A 717 18.25 34.20 3.95
CA ILE A 717 18.87 34.79 2.76
C ILE A 717 17.75 35.10 1.76
N THR A 718 17.81 36.24 1.12
CA THR A 718 16.88 36.64 0.08
C THR A 718 17.62 37.11 -1.15
N THR A 719 17.31 36.52 -2.30
CA THR A 719 17.78 36.96 -3.62
C THR A 719 16.59 37.55 -4.39
N TYR A 720 16.81 38.59 -5.19
CA TYR A 720 15.75 39.20 -6.00
C TYR A 720 16.35 39.94 -7.19
N ILE A 721 15.53 40.26 -8.18
CA ILE A 721 15.88 41.11 -9.32
C ILE A 721 15.25 42.49 -9.10
N ASP A 722 16.06 43.54 -9.14
CA ASP A 722 15.55 44.90 -9.05
C ASP A 722 14.86 45.34 -10.37
N ALA A 723 14.21 46.50 -10.37
CA ALA A 723 13.50 47.01 -11.55
C ALA A 723 14.40 47.24 -12.78
N PHE A 724 15.73 47.25 -12.61
CA PHE A 724 16.70 47.39 -13.69
C PHE A 724 17.19 46.03 -14.22
N GLY A 725 16.67 44.91 -13.71
CA GLY A 725 17.10 43.58 -14.10
C GLY A 725 18.35 43.08 -13.36
N ASN A 726 18.88 43.84 -12.38
CA ASN A 726 20.09 43.42 -11.68
C ASN A 726 19.77 42.47 -10.52
N PRO A 727 20.49 41.34 -10.39
CA PRO A 727 20.35 40.47 -9.24
C PRO A 727 20.90 41.15 -7.98
N GLN A 728 20.17 41.04 -6.89
CA GLN A 728 20.51 41.55 -5.57
C GLN A 728 20.40 40.42 -4.55
N MET A 729 21.20 40.50 -3.49
CA MET A 729 21.14 39.57 -2.37
C MET A 729 21.13 40.35 -1.06
N THR A 730 20.31 39.92 -0.11
CA THR A 730 20.23 40.49 1.23
C THR A 730 20.11 39.35 2.22
N SER A 731 20.85 39.41 3.32
CA SER A 731 20.75 38.44 4.41
C SER A 731 20.47 39.17 5.73
N LYS A 732 19.92 38.43 6.70
CA LYS A 732 19.80 38.90 8.08
C LYS A 732 20.68 38.05 8.99
N GLU A 733 21.13 38.64 10.09
CA GLU A 733 21.84 37.93 11.15
C GLU A 733 21.13 36.63 11.56
N ARG A 734 21.90 35.69 12.14
CA ARG A 734 21.38 34.39 12.59
C ARG A 734 20.45 34.58 13.79
N LEU A 735 19.36 33.82 13.86
CA LEU A 735 18.56 33.63 15.07
C LEU A 735 18.85 32.21 15.59
N MET A 736 19.16 32.08 16.88
CA MET A 736 19.40 30.77 17.48
C MET A 736 18.08 30.07 17.71
N VAL A 737 17.85 28.99 16.97
CA VAL A 737 16.72 28.10 17.19
C VAL A 737 17.14 27.02 18.19
N ILE A 738 16.43 26.90 19.30
CA ILE A 738 16.84 26.05 20.43
C ILE A 738 15.85 24.89 20.59
N SER A 739 16.39 23.68 20.58
CA SER A 739 15.71 22.43 20.91
C SER A 739 16.49 21.76 22.04
N LYS A 740 15.87 21.52 23.20
CA LYS A 740 16.57 20.99 24.39
C LYS A 740 16.19 19.53 24.65
N CYS A 741 17.20 18.67 24.75
CA CYS A 741 17.07 17.33 25.34
C CYS A 741 17.77 17.38 26.71
N PRO A 742 17.05 17.72 27.79
CA PRO A 742 17.68 17.77 29.10
C PRO A 742 18.16 16.38 29.53
N PRO A 743 19.23 16.29 30.33
CA PRO A 743 19.50 15.07 31.09
C PRO A 743 18.31 14.80 32.01
N ILE A 744 17.83 13.56 32.03
CA ILE A 744 16.59 13.19 32.73
C ILE A 744 16.86 12.30 33.95
N ILE A 745 16.00 12.41 34.95
CA ILE A 745 15.87 11.47 36.06
C ILE A 745 14.43 10.96 36.07
N ASN A 746 14.25 9.65 36.20
CA ASN A 746 12.95 9.05 36.50
C ASN A 746 12.78 9.03 38.04
N PRO A 747 11.87 9.82 38.62
CA PRO A 747 11.70 9.89 40.07
C PRO A 747 11.10 8.61 40.68
N GLY A 748 10.70 7.63 39.86
CA GLY A 748 10.16 6.34 40.29
C GLY A 748 8.64 6.24 40.11
N GLU A 749 7.98 5.54 41.04
CA GLU A 749 6.54 5.31 41.00
C GLU A 749 5.78 6.56 41.46
N GLU A 750 5.29 7.34 40.50
CA GLU A 750 4.36 8.45 40.74
C GLU A 750 2.90 8.01 40.58
N ASN A 751 1.99 8.73 41.21
CA ASN A 751 0.56 8.42 41.07
C ASN A 751 0.07 8.85 39.67
N ILE A 752 -0.49 7.92 38.89
CA ILE A 752 -0.98 8.19 37.53
C ILE A 752 -2.02 9.31 37.47
N ALA A 753 -2.88 9.47 38.49
CA ALA A 753 -3.86 10.55 38.53
C ALA A 753 -3.17 11.91 38.71
N LYS A 754 -2.11 11.99 39.53
CA LYS A 754 -1.29 13.19 39.66
C LYS A 754 -0.61 13.55 38.35
N VAL A 755 -0.05 12.57 37.64
CA VAL A 755 0.61 12.79 36.33
C VAL A 755 -0.38 13.26 35.28
N LYS A 756 -1.59 12.66 35.20
CA LYS A 756 -2.66 13.14 34.31
C LYS A 756 -3.08 14.58 34.65
N ASN A 757 -3.23 14.91 35.93
CA ASN A 757 -3.56 16.27 36.37
C ASN A 757 -2.48 17.29 35.99
N ILE A 758 -1.19 16.94 36.14
CA ILE A 758 -0.07 17.80 35.71
C ILE A 758 -0.12 17.97 34.19
N TYR A 759 -0.26 16.88 33.44
CA TYR A 759 -0.32 16.90 31.97
C TYR A 759 -1.47 17.78 31.44
N GLU A 760 -2.60 17.81 32.13
CA GLU A 760 -3.76 18.61 31.77
C GLU A 760 -3.69 20.07 32.26
N SER A 761 -2.72 20.41 33.10
CA SER A 761 -2.56 21.77 33.63
C SER A 761 -2.16 22.78 32.53
N ASN A 762 -2.53 24.05 32.73
CA ASN A 762 -2.19 25.13 31.79
C ASN A 762 -0.70 25.51 31.82
N ASP A 763 0.02 25.11 32.86
CA ASP A 763 1.45 25.36 33.01
C ASP A 763 2.29 24.38 32.18
N ILE A 764 1.68 23.28 31.71
CA ILE A 764 2.31 22.30 30.84
C ILE A 764 1.99 22.59 29.37
N ILE A 765 3.03 22.94 28.63
CA ILE A 765 2.99 23.07 27.18
C ILE A 765 2.96 21.67 26.60
N ARG A 766 1.99 21.42 25.72
CA ARG A 766 1.78 20.11 25.09
C ARG A 766 2.07 20.15 23.61
N SER A 767 2.63 19.06 23.12
CA SER A 767 2.82 18.80 21.70
C SER A 767 2.73 17.31 21.43
N PHE A 768 2.45 16.95 20.18
CA PHE A 768 2.37 15.56 19.79
C PHE A 768 2.85 15.34 18.36
N ARG A 769 3.20 14.09 18.05
CA ARG A 769 3.37 13.57 16.69
C ARG A 769 2.45 12.39 16.49
N THR A 770 1.90 12.29 15.29
CA THR A 770 1.08 11.16 14.86
C THR A 770 1.69 10.46 13.66
N PHE A 771 1.44 9.16 13.57
CA PHE A 771 1.81 8.33 12.44
C PHE A 771 0.77 7.22 12.25
N GLU A 772 0.67 6.73 11.01
CA GLU A 772 -0.30 5.73 10.60
C GLU A 772 0.10 4.33 11.11
N LEU A 773 -0.88 3.52 11.51
CA LEU A 773 -0.66 2.12 11.86
C LEU A 773 -0.58 1.29 10.58
N GLU A 774 0.62 0.93 10.16
CA GLU A 774 0.85 0.01 9.02
C GLU A 774 0.95 -1.47 9.45
N HIS A 775 0.99 -1.71 10.75
CA HIS A 775 1.25 -3.01 11.36
C HIS A 775 0.31 -3.28 12.53
N ASP A 776 0.40 -4.51 13.05
CA ASP A 776 -0.29 -4.93 14.26
C ASP A 776 -0.22 -3.84 15.36
N PRO A 777 -1.37 -3.27 15.79
CA PRO A 777 -1.40 -2.17 16.74
C PRO A 777 -0.78 -2.51 18.10
N SER A 778 -0.95 -3.75 18.56
CA SER A 778 -0.39 -4.24 19.84
C SER A 778 1.13 -4.31 19.79
N LYS A 779 1.68 -4.90 18.72
CA LYS A 779 3.12 -4.95 18.47
C LYS A 779 3.70 -3.54 18.33
N THR A 780 3.00 -2.66 17.62
CA THR A 780 3.39 -1.25 17.45
C THR A 780 3.49 -0.57 18.81
N PHE A 781 2.46 -0.68 19.65
CA PHE A 781 2.44 -0.11 20.99
C PHE A 781 3.60 -0.61 21.87
N ILE A 782 3.89 -1.92 21.84
CA ILE A 782 5.00 -2.52 22.59
C ILE A 782 6.35 -1.97 22.13
N LEU A 783 6.61 -1.86 20.82
CA LEU A 783 7.88 -1.37 20.30
C LEU A 783 8.14 0.09 20.66
N ILE A 784 7.11 0.95 20.58
CA ILE A 784 7.24 2.35 21.02
C ILE A 784 7.54 2.39 22.53
N MET A 785 6.84 1.57 23.32
CA MET A 785 7.05 1.50 24.76
C MET A 785 8.47 1.03 25.10
N GLU A 786 9.00 0.02 24.43
CA GLU A 786 10.39 -0.43 24.59
C GLU A 786 11.40 0.66 24.26
N ALA A 787 11.23 1.32 23.10
CA ALA A 787 12.13 2.37 22.63
C ALA A 787 12.21 3.54 23.63
N ILE A 788 11.04 4.02 24.07
CA ILE A 788 10.95 5.14 25.01
C ILE A 788 11.39 4.71 26.41
N GLY A 789 11.04 3.49 26.84
CA GLY A 789 11.40 2.96 28.15
C GLY A 789 12.91 2.76 28.33
N ALA A 790 13.64 2.46 27.26
CA ALA A 790 15.11 2.36 27.29
C ALA A 790 15.78 3.69 27.69
N TRP A 791 15.15 4.82 27.37
CA TRP A 791 15.64 6.16 27.72
C TRP A 791 14.97 6.73 28.98
N ALA A 792 13.63 6.74 29.01
CA ALA A 792 12.83 7.35 30.07
C ALA A 792 12.74 6.50 31.35
N GLY A 793 13.12 5.23 31.31
CA GLY A 793 13.06 4.30 32.44
C GLY A 793 11.68 3.68 32.61
N LYS A 794 11.23 3.53 33.87
CA LYS A 794 9.95 2.87 34.19
C LYS A 794 8.75 3.77 33.90
N THR A 795 7.66 3.15 33.46
CA THR A 795 6.37 3.81 33.28
C THR A 795 5.75 4.15 34.64
N VAL A 796 4.94 5.21 34.69
CA VAL A 796 4.20 5.64 35.90
C VAL A 796 3.13 4.63 36.29
N SER A 797 2.60 3.91 35.32
CA SER A 797 1.62 2.85 35.50
C SER A 797 1.90 1.67 34.58
N LYS A 798 1.24 0.54 34.84
CA LYS A 798 1.06 -0.49 33.82
C LYS A 798 0.33 0.13 32.61
N PRO A 799 0.55 -0.39 31.39
CA PRO A 799 -0.22 0.02 30.23
C PRO A 799 -1.73 -0.10 30.49
N ILE A 800 -2.47 0.91 30.04
CA ILE A 800 -3.93 0.98 30.17
C ILE A 800 -4.50 0.52 28.83
N TYR A 801 -5.12 -0.66 28.80
CA TYR A 801 -5.80 -1.20 27.62
C TYR A 801 -7.28 -0.80 27.67
N GLU A 802 -7.69 0.17 26.85
CA GLU A 802 -9.08 0.63 26.73
C GLU A 802 -9.95 -0.42 26.01
N SER A 803 -9.41 -1.05 24.97
CA SER A 803 -10.07 -2.10 24.19
C SER A 803 -9.03 -3.04 23.55
N GLN A 804 -9.39 -4.32 23.37
CA GLN A 804 -8.55 -5.31 22.65
C GLN A 804 -8.89 -5.36 21.15
N GLU A 805 -10.16 -5.19 20.79
CA GLU A 805 -10.64 -5.17 19.40
C GLU A 805 -11.81 -4.16 19.29
N PRO A 806 -11.62 -2.99 18.65
CA PRO A 806 -10.35 -2.48 18.11
C PRO A 806 -9.33 -2.20 19.23
N PHE A 807 -8.05 -2.48 18.97
CA PHE A 807 -6.97 -2.30 19.93
C PHE A 807 -6.78 -0.82 20.26
N THR A 808 -6.93 -0.48 21.54
CA THR A 808 -6.67 0.87 22.04
C THR A 808 -5.93 0.80 23.37
N ALA A 809 -4.75 1.40 23.43
CA ALA A 809 -3.92 1.39 24.63
C ALA A 809 -3.17 2.71 24.83
N GLU A 810 -2.95 3.09 26.10
CA GLU A 810 -2.10 4.24 26.47
C GLU A 810 -1.14 3.93 27.63
N VAL A 811 -0.01 4.63 27.67
CA VAL A 811 0.97 4.55 28.77
C VAL A 811 1.67 5.90 28.98
N TYR A 812 2.06 6.17 30.24
CA TYR A 812 2.66 7.44 30.67
C TYR A 812 4.04 7.22 31.28
N TYR A 813 4.95 8.14 30.97
CA TYR A 813 6.23 8.34 31.65
C TYR A 813 6.22 9.71 32.32
N TYR A 814 6.80 9.78 33.51
CA TYR A 814 7.06 11.03 34.22
C TYR A 814 8.55 11.10 34.51
N ILE A 815 9.17 12.15 34.00
CA ILE A 815 10.60 12.39 34.08
C ILE A 815 10.84 13.83 34.53
N LEU A 816 11.90 14.03 35.29
CA LEU A 816 12.36 15.34 35.72
C LEU A 816 13.65 15.68 35.00
N ASN A 817 13.82 16.95 34.63
CA ASN A 817 15.13 17.44 34.24
C ASN A 817 16.08 17.30 35.44
N GLN A 818 17.21 16.63 35.23
CA GLN A 818 18.23 16.42 36.25
C GLN A 818 18.75 17.75 36.80
N ILE A 819 18.80 18.79 35.96
CA ILE A 819 19.29 20.13 36.31
C ILE A 819 18.08 21.05 36.45
N ALA A 820 18.00 21.79 37.56
CA ALA A 820 16.96 22.80 37.74
C ALA A 820 17.07 23.88 36.65
N ASP A 821 15.96 24.20 35.96
CA ASP A 821 15.98 25.28 34.98
C ASP A 821 16.04 26.62 35.75
N PRO A 822 17.04 27.49 35.47
CA PRO A 822 17.19 28.76 36.18
C PRO A 822 15.97 29.67 36.10
N ASN A 823 15.17 29.55 35.03
CA ASN A 823 13.97 30.36 34.82
C ASN A 823 12.75 29.81 35.58
N LEU A 824 12.72 28.50 35.83
CA LEU A 824 11.64 27.84 36.57
C LEU A 824 11.93 27.81 38.08
N GLY A 825 13.21 27.84 38.47
CA GLY A 825 13.63 27.73 39.88
C GLY A 825 13.49 26.32 40.46
N HIS A 826 13.17 25.33 39.65
CA HIS A 826 13.02 23.93 40.04
C HIS A 826 13.36 23.00 38.86
N GLN A 827 13.36 21.68 39.12
CA GLN A 827 13.54 20.68 38.07
C GLN A 827 12.31 20.64 37.16
N GLU A 828 12.53 20.89 35.88
CA GLU A 828 11.46 20.92 34.88
C GLU A 828 10.74 19.57 34.82
N GLN A 829 9.41 19.61 34.84
CA GLN A 829 8.57 18.43 34.76
C GLN A 829 8.30 18.06 33.31
N ILE A 830 8.51 16.79 32.95
CA ILE A 830 8.33 16.28 31.59
C ILE A 830 7.45 15.01 31.66
N ILE A 831 6.43 14.98 30.81
CA ILE A 831 5.46 13.89 30.73
C ILE A 831 5.44 13.38 29.30
N ILE A 832 5.59 12.07 29.10
CA ILE A 832 5.46 11.43 27.79
C ILE A 832 4.24 10.52 27.84
N LYS A 833 3.35 10.65 26.87
CA LYS A 833 2.16 9.81 26.72
C LYS A 833 2.19 9.14 25.34
N ILE A 834 2.25 7.82 25.33
CA ILE A 834 2.08 7.00 24.12
C ILE A 834 0.62 6.57 24.07
N ARG A 835 -0.02 6.65 22.89
CA ARG A 835 -1.34 6.08 22.64
C ARG A 835 -1.37 5.42 21.27
N VAL A 836 -1.95 4.23 21.18
CA VAL A 836 -2.28 3.57 19.91
C VAL A 836 -3.79 3.37 19.85
N ASP A 837 -4.40 3.70 18.71
CA ASP A 837 -5.85 3.71 18.48
C ASP A 837 -6.12 3.08 17.10
N GLU A 838 -6.46 1.79 17.08
CA GLU A 838 -6.66 1.00 15.86
C GLU A 838 -7.87 1.50 15.05
N GLU A 839 -8.95 1.91 15.71
CA GLU A 839 -10.15 2.42 15.04
C GLU A 839 -9.83 3.66 14.19
N LYS A 840 -8.92 4.51 14.67
CA LYS A 840 -8.43 5.68 13.92
C LYS A 840 -7.26 5.39 12.99
N ASN A 841 -6.68 4.20 13.06
CA ASN A 841 -5.46 3.80 12.37
C ASN A 841 -4.23 4.68 12.72
N ILE A 842 -4.09 5.12 13.98
CA ILE A 842 -3.05 6.08 14.41
C ILE A 842 -2.33 5.67 15.69
N ALA A 843 -1.02 5.95 15.74
CA ALA A 843 -0.22 6.04 16.95
C ALA A 843 0.15 7.50 17.27
N PHE A 844 0.15 7.85 18.57
CA PHE A 844 0.45 9.17 19.10
C PHE A 844 1.65 9.12 20.03
N LEU A 845 2.62 10.01 19.80
CA LEU A 845 3.66 10.38 20.75
C LEU A 845 3.35 11.77 21.28
N ASN A 846 2.86 11.87 22.51
CA ASN A 846 2.54 13.14 23.13
C ASN A 846 3.56 13.48 24.20
N ILE A 847 3.91 14.77 24.30
CA ILE A 847 4.78 15.30 25.35
C ILE A 847 4.14 16.52 25.97
N GLY A 848 4.29 16.61 27.29
CA GLY A 848 4.03 17.81 28.08
C GLY A 848 5.31 18.22 28.82
N ALA A 849 5.70 19.49 28.75
CA ALA A 849 6.73 20.06 29.62
C ALA A 849 6.48 21.55 29.89
N GLU A 850 7.17 22.14 30.86
CA GLU A 850 6.96 23.54 31.27
C GLU A 850 7.58 24.54 30.28
N THR A 851 8.50 24.11 29.40
CA THR A 851 9.12 24.97 28.38
C THR A 851 9.01 24.42 26.95
N ASN A 852 8.73 25.30 25.99
CA ASN A 852 8.66 24.97 24.56
C ASN A 852 9.93 24.29 24.00
N PRO A 853 11.16 24.74 24.32
CA PRO A 853 12.37 24.10 23.83
C PRO A 853 12.51 22.64 24.30
N THR A 854 12.08 22.34 25.52
CA THR A 854 12.10 20.98 26.07
C THR A 854 11.04 20.11 25.40
N VAL A 855 9.80 20.61 25.22
CA VAL A 855 8.74 19.88 24.51
C VAL A 855 9.20 19.43 23.12
N ASN A 856 9.79 20.34 22.32
CA ASN A 856 10.24 20.01 20.97
C ASN A 856 11.45 19.09 20.95
N GLY A 857 12.42 19.31 21.85
CA GLY A 857 13.62 18.47 21.88
C GLY A 857 13.34 17.06 22.35
N VAL A 858 12.56 16.89 23.41
CA VAL A 858 12.14 15.57 23.88
C VAL A 858 11.28 14.88 22.80
N LEU A 859 10.43 15.61 22.07
CA LEU A 859 9.58 15.03 21.01
C LEU A 859 10.39 14.53 19.83
N THR A 860 11.38 15.30 19.38
CA THR A 860 12.35 14.84 18.39
C THR A 860 13.08 13.59 18.89
N HIS A 861 13.54 13.59 20.14
CA HIS A 861 14.33 12.48 20.65
C HIS A 861 13.54 11.18 20.74
N ILE A 862 12.35 11.19 21.35
CA ILE A 862 11.53 9.98 21.45
C ILE A 862 11.03 9.50 20.09
N TRP A 863 10.83 10.43 19.15
CA TRP A 863 10.50 10.10 17.76
C TRP A 863 11.64 9.35 17.09
N GLN A 864 12.89 9.79 17.28
CA GLN A 864 14.06 9.08 16.75
C GLN A 864 14.21 7.70 17.35
N LEU A 865 14.10 7.58 18.69
CA LEU A 865 14.16 6.28 19.36
C LEU A 865 13.09 5.33 18.83
N ALA A 866 11.86 5.82 18.64
CA ALA A 866 10.79 5.03 18.04
C ALA A 866 11.14 4.64 16.59
N ASN A 867 11.55 5.58 15.74
CA ASN A 867 11.90 5.29 14.34
C ASN A 867 13.06 4.29 14.21
N GLU A 868 14.11 4.41 15.01
CA GLU A 868 15.22 3.45 15.04
C GLU A 868 14.70 2.05 15.40
N ARG A 869 13.90 1.94 16.45
CA ARG A 869 13.35 0.66 16.90
C ARG A 869 12.41 0.03 15.88
N PHE A 870 11.64 0.83 15.16
CA PHE A 870 10.80 0.35 14.07
C PHE A 870 11.59 -0.02 12.82
N GLY A 871 12.63 0.75 12.48
CA GLY A 871 13.58 0.42 11.43
C GLY A 871 14.23 -0.95 11.67
N GLU A 872 14.63 -1.24 12.91
CA GLU A 872 15.13 -2.57 13.30
C GLU A 872 14.07 -3.67 13.17
N ALA A 873 12.83 -3.40 13.57
CA ALA A 873 11.76 -4.41 13.64
C ALA A 873 11.10 -4.70 12.27
N PHE A 874 11.05 -3.72 11.38
CA PHE A 874 10.26 -3.78 10.14
C PHE A 874 11.01 -3.33 8.88
N GLY A 875 12.22 -2.75 8.99
CA GLY A 875 13.04 -2.36 7.85
C GLY A 875 12.69 -1.01 7.20
N TYR A 876 11.90 -0.17 7.86
CA TYR A 876 11.60 1.20 7.39
C TYR A 876 11.34 2.17 8.56
N GLU A 877 11.38 3.47 8.27
CA GLU A 877 11.10 4.55 9.23
C GLU A 877 9.68 5.12 9.02
N PHE A 878 9.00 5.49 10.10
CA PHE A 878 7.69 6.14 9.97
C PHE A 878 7.81 7.59 9.50
N MET A 879 6.78 8.03 8.77
CA MET A 879 6.56 9.44 8.45
C MET A 879 5.51 10.04 9.39
N SER A 880 5.79 11.21 9.94
CA SER A 880 4.79 11.93 10.73
C SER A 880 3.66 12.45 9.83
N LEU A 881 2.42 12.28 10.28
CA LEU A 881 1.24 12.79 9.61
C LEU A 881 1.08 14.29 9.90
N HIS A 882 1.03 15.08 8.83
CA HIS A 882 0.81 16.52 8.90
C HIS A 882 -0.46 16.91 8.14
N CYS A 883 -1.24 17.81 8.72
CA CYS A 883 -2.41 18.37 8.06
C CYS A 883 -1.94 19.17 6.83
N PRO A 884 -2.48 18.88 5.64
CA PRO A 884 -2.09 19.61 4.45
C PRO A 884 -2.52 21.08 4.50
N GLU A 885 -3.52 21.47 5.29
CA GLU A 885 -3.89 22.88 5.35
C GLU A 885 -3.01 23.67 6.31
N CYS A 886 -2.88 23.18 7.55
CA CYS A 886 -2.21 23.91 8.63
C CYS A 886 -0.72 23.56 8.79
N GLY A 887 -0.24 22.42 8.27
CA GLY A 887 1.12 21.91 8.46
C GLY A 887 1.37 21.33 9.87
N GLY A 888 0.43 21.47 10.80
CA GLY A 888 0.49 20.88 12.13
C GLY A 888 0.20 19.39 12.11
N SER A 889 0.57 18.69 13.18
CA SER A 889 0.28 17.26 13.35
C SER A 889 -1.24 16.99 13.35
N VAL A 890 -1.63 15.85 12.78
CA VAL A 890 -3.04 15.45 12.65
C VAL A 890 -3.48 14.74 13.92
N ASP A 891 -4.49 15.26 14.61
CA ASP A 891 -5.09 14.64 15.80
C ASP A 891 -6.22 13.66 15.47
N ASN A 892 -6.78 13.72 14.25
CA ASN A 892 -7.82 12.82 13.77
C ASN A 892 -7.81 12.71 12.23
N ILE A 893 -7.79 11.50 11.67
CA ILE A 893 -7.84 11.28 10.20
C ILE A 893 -9.28 11.40 9.65
N GLY A 894 -10.30 11.34 10.52
CA GLY A 894 -11.72 11.28 10.14
C GLY A 894 -12.46 12.60 9.87
N LYS A 895 -11.76 13.75 9.72
CA LYS A 895 -12.39 15.03 9.36
C LYS A 895 -11.66 15.78 8.26
#